data_AF-A0A2V7T156-F1
#
_entry.id   AF-A0A2V7T156-F1
#
_cell.length_a   1.000
_cell.length_b   1.000
_cell.length_c   1.000
_cell.angle_alpha   90.00
_cell.angle_beta   90.00
_cell.angle_gamma   90.00
#
_symmetry.space_group_name_H-M   'P 1'
#
loop_
_entity.id
_entity.type
_entity.pdbx_description
1 polymer ?
#
loop_
_entity_poly.entity_id
_entity_poly.type
_entity_poly.pdbx_seq_one_letter_code
_entity_poly.pdbx_strand_id
1 'polypeptide(L)'
;MTGSGQDASRRPHIDHRAVGRGAHRAHGDIQCTKIVRHFTRSIASLMHTSPCVVRPLAVLGAAVLLTAFACSAPMSSASGGDAHSAAGSAGAVAERDVRRLVGALSDDSLEGRMTASRGSARAAAVIAAEMRRIGLEPAGDSGYFQRVPIALVDAGRASRPVLLEGFAQLDTLPAARRPPSVNVVGVLRGTDPAVRDSAVLIDAHYDHLGIGRAVNGDSIYNGADDDASGVVAVLEIARALKAGPPPRRTVIFAATTGEEVGLLGTRWYLRHPVVPVAQMSANLEIEMIGRPDSLAGGPGRAWLTGFERSTMGETFARAGLPIGPDKRPDQQFFERSDNIAFARLGVPAHTLSSYNMHADYHQPSDDLAHVDIPHMTAVIRAGATAARLLADGVAPHWNTNGRPDAPRRPTPTPPTPTPMPVSPTATISAGPEEVLAKFTTVKLEADTASLSRNERRMLPLLIDAAREMHDIFWVQVVGPRDSVLSSIKDPAARRLADVMVGPWNRLEDNAPFVPGVGPKPAGANFYPRGMTKEEFEREVQAGGTRADSLKSWYTMIRRDPSGRLSIIPYSKYFAVQNERAAAKLRAAAALAEDPGLRRYLQLLATALVTDRYRPSDMAWMDMKRNRLDIVLGPIESYEDELFGYKTAAESFVLVKDLTWSRRLAKYATMLPALQRGIPVPDAYKRERPGTDADLNAYDVLYVSGQANAGVKTIAINLPNDEVVQLQKGARRLQLKNAVRAKFDRILVPIARELIASDQLPRVTFDAFFENVMFHEVAHGLGIKNTLDGKGTVRAALKERYGALEEGKADILGLYMLRQLNAQGEMGKKSIEDNYVTFLASLFRSVRFGASDAHGRANVVAFNFLQRHGAFARGADGKYRVDLARMRAASDSLSRKILVLQGDGDYAGVGALNAEMGTIDATLHGDIDRLKAKSIPVDVLFDQGR
;
A
#
# COMPACT_ATOMS: atom_id res chain seq x y z
N MET A 1 -14.26 59.18 22.63
CA MET A 1 -13.80 59.77 23.91
C MET A 1 -12.54 59.01 24.35
N THR A 2 -11.57 59.71 24.96
CA THR A 2 -10.61 59.24 25.99
C THR A 2 -10.05 57.80 25.92
N GLY A 3 -8.72 57.56 25.85
CA GLY A 3 -7.58 58.48 25.77
C GLY A 3 -6.22 57.79 26.01
N SER A 4 -5.12 58.55 25.81
CA SER A 4 -3.79 58.54 26.49
C SER A 4 -3.25 57.27 27.19
N GLY A 5 -1.96 56.89 27.10
CA GLY A 5 -0.74 57.59 26.62
C GLY A 5 0.40 56.59 26.28
N GLN A 6 1.53 56.98 25.68
CA GLN A 6 2.70 57.67 26.28
C GLN A 6 3.43 56.87 27.40
N ASP A 7 4.77 56.78 27.45
CA ASP A 7 5.81 57.27 26.53
C ASP A 7 7.12 56.45 26.57
N ALA A 8 8.09 56.80 25.74
CA ALA A 8 9.32 56.08 25.43
C ALA A 8 10.49 56.24 26.43
N SER A 9 11.54 55.40 26.29
CA SER A 9 12.89 55.82 25.77
C SER A 9 14.12 55.11 26.40
N ARG A 10 15.27 55.31 25.73
CA ARG A 10 16.69 55.21 26.21
C ARG A 10 17.42 53.84 26.29
N ARG A 11 18.34 53.69 25.33
CA ARG A 11 19.70 53.04 25.41
C ARG A 11 20.62 53.88 26.37
N PRO A 12 21.87 53.48 26.77
CA PRO A 12 22.85 52.67 26.00
C PRO A 12 23.84 51.76 26.80
N HIS A 13 24.89 51.34 26.09
CA HIS A 13 26.07 50.53 26.48
C HIS A 13 26.76 50.85 27.83
N ILE A 14 27.37 49.81 28.41
CA ILE A 14 28.76 49.82 28.92
C ILE A 14 29.47 48.52 28.44
N ASP A 15 30.79 48.58 28.23
CA ASP A 15 31.71 47.45 27.98
C ASP A 15 32.98 47.64 28.86
N HIS A 16 33.62 46.55 29.30
CA HIS A 16 35.09 46.37 29.31
C HIS A 16 35.62 45.22 30.21
N ARG A 17 36.39 44.29 29.60
CA ARG A 17 37.70 43.73 30.05
C ARG A 17 37.72 42.96 31.41
N ALA A 18 38.77 42.26 31.87
CA ALA A 18 40.19 42.10 31.46
C ALA A 18 40.73 40.70 31.89
N VAL A 19 41.53 39.98 31.08
CA VAL A 19 43.02 39.80 31.18
C VAL A 19 43.52 38.51 31.87
N GLY A 20 44.62 37.92 31.34
CA GLY A 20 45.37 36.77 31.89
C GLY A 20 45.58 35.65 30.85
N ARG A 21 46.47 35.75 29.84
CA ARG A 21 47.95 35.77 29.87
C ARG A 21 48.62 34.60 30.62
N GLY A 22 49.29 33.73 29.85
CA GLY A 22 50.27 32.74 30.34
C GLY A 22 50.83 31.92 29.17
N ALA A 23 52.12 32.06 28.84
CA ALA A 23 52.74 31.39 27.69
C ALA A 23 54.27 31.28 27.79
N HIS A 24 54.82 30.10 27.51
CA HIS A 24 56.20 29.79 27.09
C HIS A 24 56.12 28.44 26.31
N ARG A 25 56.71 28.25 25.11
CA ARG A 25 58.15 28.19 24.72
C ARG A 25 58.93 27.09 25.47
N ALA A 26 59.81 26.29 24.85
CA ALA A 26 60.14 26.01 23.44
C ALA A 26 61.17 24.84 23.39
N HIS A 27 61.68 24.51 22.19
CA HIS A 27 62.73 23.51 21.84
C HIS A 27 62.22 22.06 21.59
N GLY A 28 62.76 21.33 20.61
CA GLY A 28 63.79 21.74 19.64
C GLY A 28 64.00 20.75 18.48
N ASP A 29 64.76 21.19 17.47
CA ASP A 29 65.07 20.43 16.24
C ASP A 29 66.06 19.28 16.43
N ILE A 30 65.89 18.19 15.67
CA ILE A 30 66.98 17.31 15.22
C ILE A 30 66.72 16.92 13.76
N GLN A 31 67.75 16.98 12.90
CA GLN A 31 67.75 16.51 11.51
C GLN A 31 68.40 15.12 11.35
N CYS A 32 68.21 14.51 10.17
CA CYS A 32 68.97 13.36 9.64
C CYS A 32 68.74 12.00 10.36
N THR A 33 69.04 10.83 9.80
CA THR A 33 69.79 10.47 8.56
C THR A 33 69.22 9.20 7.88
N LYS A 34 69.68 8.88 6.67
CA LYS A 34 69.46 7.60 5.95
C LYS A 34 70.20 6.42 6.62
N ILE A 35 69.76 5.16 6.44
CA ILE A 35 70.50 4.05 5.77
C ILE A 35 69.88 2.63 5.94
N VAL A 36 69.78 1.97 4.79
CA VAL A 36 69.65 0.55 4.39
C VAL A 36 69.92 -0.60 5.40
N ARG A 37 68.99 -1.58 5.45
CA ARG A 37 69.22 -3.05 5.29
C ARG A 37 68.04 -3.56 4.42
N HIS A 38 68.15 -4.13 3.22
CA HIS A 38 69.00 -5.18 2.65
C HIS A 38 68.87 -6.57 3.30
N PHE A 39 68.00 -7.41 2.72
CA PHE A 39 68.43 -8.70 2.17
C PHE A 39 67.50 -9.11 1.01
N THR A 40 68.08 -9.56 -0.10
CA THR A 40 67.38 -10.13 -1.26
C THR A 40 67.97 -11.50 -1.58
N ARG A 41 67.19 -12.39 -2.22
CA ARG A 41 67.71 -13.45 -3.09
C ARG A 41 66.63 -13.99 -4.01
N SER A 42 66.92 -13.99 -5.30
CA SER A 42 66.17 -14.71 -6.34
C SER A 42 67.12 -15.72 -6.99
N ILE A 43 66.61 -16.90 -7.30
CA ILE A 43 67.21 -17.91 -8.19
C ILE A 43 66.03 -18.43 -9.02
N ALA A 44 65.89 -18.34 -10.35
CA ALA A 44 66.81 -18.30 -11.51
C ALA A 44 66.92 -19.63 -12.28
N SER A 45 65.86 -19.91 -13.07
CA SER A 45 65.89 -20.42 -14.46
C SER A 45 66.51 -21.80 -14.80
N LEU A 46 66.26 -22.23 -16.06
CA LEU A 46 66.80 -23.41 -16.79
C LEU A 46 66.34 -24.82 -16.32
N MET A 47 66.22 -25.85 -17.17
CA MET A 47 65.89 -25.96 -18.62
C MET A 47 65.72 -27.45 -19.01
N HIS A 48 65.12 -27.76 -20.19
CA HIS A 48 65.08 -29.09 -20.85
C HIS A 48 64.28 -30.20 -20.09
N THR A 49 63.76 -31.30 -20.68
CA THR A 49 63.86 -31.86 -22.06
C THR A 49 62.49 -32.19 -22.70
N SER A 50 62.48 -32.27 -24.04
CA SER A 50 61.51 -32.95 -24.95
C SER A 50 61.36 -34.48 -24.66
N PRO A 51 60.47 -35.29 -25.29
CA PRO A 51 59.88 -35.10 -26.64
C PRO A 51 58.44 -35.63 -26.96
N CYS A 52 58.02 -35.41 -28.21
CA CYS A 52 56.97 -36.14 -28.95
C CYS A 52 57.42 -37.60 -29.26
N VAL A 53 56.68 -38.53 -29.90
CA VAL A 53 55.53 -38.51 -30.85
C VAL A 53 54.58 -39.72 -30.54
N VAL A 54 53.67 -40.32 -31.34
CA VAL A 54 53.40 -40.42 -32.81
C VAL A 54 51.88 -40.60 -33.10
N ARG A 55 51.50 -40.86 -34.37
CA ARG A 55 50.19 -41.42 -34.83
C ARG A 55 50.38 -42.89 -35.27
N PRO A 56 49.32 -43.73 -35.42
CA PRO A 56 48.46 -43.80 -36.64
C PRO A 56 46.94 -43.77 -36.31
N LEU A 57 46.02 -43.32 -37.19
CA LEU A 57 45.30 -44.07 -38.24
C LEU A 57 44.80 -45.47 -37.79
N ALA A 58 43.50 -45.79 -37.65
CA ALA A 58 42.28 -45.64 -38.49
C ALA A 58 41.96 -46.89 -39.35
N VAL A 59 40.70 -47.39 -39.33
CA VAL A 59 40.07 -48.26 -40.34
C VAL A 59 38.52 -48.31 -40.19
N LEU A 60 37.85 -48.74 -41.26
CA LEU A 60 36.42 -48.70 -41.63
C LEU A 60 35.40 -49.43 -40.71
N GLY A 61 34.09 -49.17 -40.93
CA GLY A 61 32.98 -50.04 -40.45
C GLY A 61 31.59 -49.39 -40.26
N ALA A 62 31.11 -48.53 -41.18
CA ALA A 62 30.07 -48.88 -42.15
C ALA A 62 28.63 -49.21 -41.63
N ALA A 63 27.72 -48.22 -41.83
CA ALA A 63 26.31 -48.35 -42.29
C ALA A 63 25.27 -48.99 -41.33
N VAL A 64 23.94 -48.79 -41.46
CA VAL A 64 23.03 -48.35 -42.55
C VAL A 64 22.05 -47.31 -41.92
N LEU A 65 21.83 -46.10 -42.46
CA LEU A 65 20.89 -45.70 -43.54
C LEU A 65 19.39 -46.01 -43.21
N LEU A 66 18.37 -45.25 -43.64
CA LEU A 66 18.19 -43.91 -44.24
C LEU A 66 16.67 -43.56 -44.07
N THR A 67 16.19 -42.32 -43.87
CA THR A 67 15.69 -41.31 -44.87
C THR A 67 14.81 -40.30 -44.10
N ALA A 68 14.36 -39.13 -44.59
CA ALA A 68 14.79 -38.07 -45.53
C ALA A 68 13.61 -37.04 -45.56
N PHE A 69 13.68 -35.74 -45.89
CA PHE A 69 14.69 -34.81 -46.44
C PHE A 69 14.78 -33.56 -45.51
N ALA A 70 15.76 -32.64 -45.51
CA ALA A 70 16.81 -32.21 -46.45
C ALA A 70 16.40 -31.22 -47.57
N CYS A 71 16.56 -29.91 -47.32
CA CYS A 71 16.83 -28.91 -48.36
C CYS A 71 17.56 -27.68 -47.76
N SER A 72 18.34 -26.95 -48.57
CA SER A 72 19.43 -26.07 -48.09
C SER A 72 19.30 -24.60 -48.51
N ALA A 73 19.68 -23.67 -47.63
CA ALA A 73 19.90 -22.25 -47.91
C ALA A 73 20.98 -21.68 -46.94
N PRO A 74 21.63 -20.54 -47.24
CA PRO A 74 23.00 -20.28 -46.79
C PRO A 74 23.13 -19.53 -45.45
N MET A 75 24.33 -19.61 -44.86
CA MET A 75 24.75 -18.64 -43.85
C MET A 75 24.84 -17.25 -44.48
N SER A 76 24.11 -16.29 -43.93
CA SER A 76 24.17 -14.87 -44.33
C SER A 76 24.55 -14.00 -43.13
N SER A 77 25.37 -12.98 -43.36
CA SER A 77 25.90 -12.09 -42.32
C SER A 77 24.81 -11.16 -41.79
N ALA A 78 24.31 -11.43 -40.59
CA ALA A 78 23.33 -10.60 -39.89
C ALA A 78 23.97 -9.32 -39.30
N SER A 79 24.39 -8.40 -40.17
CA SER A 79 24.97 -7.09 -39.81
C SER A 79 24.34 -5.93 -40.59
N GLY A 80 23.07 -6.07 -41.01
CA GLY A 80 22.34 -5.06 -41.78
C GLY A 80 20.82 -4.99 -41.52
N GLY A 81 20.27 -5.81 -40.61
CA GLY A 81 18.83 -5.87 -40.36
C GLY A 81 18.27 -4.64 -39.63
N ASP A 82 18.99 -4.16 -38.61
CA ASP A 82 18.51 -3.15 -37.67
C ASP A 82 18.23 -1.78 -38.32
N ALA A 83 18.98 -1.44 -39.38
CA ALA A 83 18.80 -0.19 -40.11
C ALA A 83 17.54 -0.19 -41.01
N HIS A 84 17.15 -1.36 -41.54
CA HIS A 84 15.99 -1.48 -42.42
C HIS A 84 14.65 -1.48 -41.65
N SER A 85 14.59 -2.05 -40.44
CA SER A 85 13.41 -1.91 -39.59
C SER A 85 13.21 -0.47 -39.11
N ALA A 86 14.31 0.23 -38.79
CA ALA A 86 14.31 1.62 -38.36
C ALA A 86 13.68 2.58 -39.39
N ALA A 87 14.09 2.47 -40.66
CA ALA A 87 13.57 3.29 -41.77
C ALA A 87 12.05 3.08 -42.00
N GLY A 88 11.53 1.87 -41.79
CA GLY A 88 10.11 1.56 -41.97
C GLY A 88 9.17 2.35 -41.07
N SER A 89 9.56 2.63 -39.82
CA SER A 89 8.76 3.42 -38.86
C SER A 89 8.56 4.87 -39.33
N ALA A 90 9.60 5.51 -39.89
CA ALA A 90 9.60 6.94 -40.21
C ALA A 90 8.57 7.32 -41.30
N GLY A 91 8.22 6.40 -42.20
CA GLY A 91 7.26 6.64 -43.28
C GLY A 91 5.82 6.94 -42.83
N ALA A 92 5.47 6.63 -41.58
CA ALA A 92 4.12 6.84 -41.04
C ALA A 92 3.84 8.27 -40.54
N VAL A 93 4.89 9.10 -40.37
CA VAL A 93 4.77 10.50 -39.92
C VAL A 93 4.48 11.40 -41.13
N ALA A 94 3.41 12.21 -41.06
CA ALA A 94 2.95 13.03 -42.19
C ALA A 94 2.71 14.50 -41.79
N GLU A 95 3.16 15.45 -42.62
CA GLU A 95 3.04 16.90 -42.39
C GLU A 95 1.61 17.37 -42.11
N ARG A 96 0.62 16.76 -42.78
CA ARG A 96 -0.81 17.01 -42.53
C ARG A 96 -1.21 16.70 -41.08
N ASP A 97 -0.72 15.59 -40.55
CA ASP A 97 -1.07 15.11 -39.21
C ASP A 97 -0.27 15.86 -38.14
N VAL A 98 0.98 16.22 -38.42
CA VAL A 98 1.79 17.14 -37.60
C VAL A 98 1.11 18.51 -37.52
N ARG A 99 0.80 19.16 -38.65
CA ARG A 99 0.11 20.46 -38.69
C ARG A 99 -1.23 20.44 -37.96
N ARG A 100 -2.00 19.37 -38.13
CA ARG A 100 -3.29 19.19 -37.43
C ARG A 100 -3.10 19.09 -35.91
N LEU A 101 -2.09 18.35 -35.45
CA LEU A 101 -1.84 18.17 -34.02
C LEU A 101 -1.26 19.43 -33.37
N VAL A 102 -0.31 20.13 -34.03
CA VAL A 102 0.24 21.39 -33.51
C VAL A 102 -0.88 22.41 -33.41
N GLY A 103 -1.60 22.63 -34.51
CA GLY A 103 -2.71 23.58 -34.54
C GLY A 103 -3.84 23.24 -33.56
N ALA A 104 -4.07 21.96 -33.24
CA ALA A 104 -5.05 21.56 -32.23
C ALA A 104 -4.55 21.67 -30.78
N LEU A 105 -3.23 21.76 -30.54
CA LEU A 105 -2.62 21.95 -29.22
C LEU A 105 -2.27 23.43 -28.97
N SER A 106 -1.97 24.21 -30.01
CA SER A 106 -1.68 25.66 -29.97
C SER A 106 -2.89 26.53 -30.35
N ASP A 107 -4.11 26.01 -30.20
CA ASP A 107 -5.37 26.74 -30.49
C ASP A 107 -5.78 27.63 -29.30
N ASP A 108 -6.33 28.82 -29.58
CA ASP A 108 -6.83 29.78 -28.58
C ASP A 108 -7.87 29.16 -27.62
N SER A 109 -8.66 28.18 -28.10
CA SER A 109 -9.62 27.44 -27.27
C SER A 109 -8.95 26.55 -26.21
N LEU A 110 -7.62 26.46 -26.18
CA LEU A 110 -6.81 25.88 -25.12
C LEU A 110 -6.15 26.91 -24.21
N GLU A 111 -6.48 28.21 -24.31
CA GLU A 111 -6.13 29.27 -23.34
C GLU A 111 -4.64 29.28 -22.92
N GLY A 112 -3.72 29.00 -23.86
CA GLY A 112 -2.28 28.92 -23.63
C GLY A 112 -1.82 27.82 -22.65
N ARG A 113 -2.68 26.81 -22.40
CA ARG A 113 -2.39 25.56 -21.67
C ARG A 113 -1.82 25.64 -20.24
N MET A 114 -1.68 26.81 -19.61
CA MET A 114 -1.08 26.98 -18.27
C MET A 114 -1.42 25.87 -17.28
N THR A 115 -0.42 25.33 -16.59
CA THR A 115 -0.65 24.29 -15.57
C THR A 115 -1.71 24.71 -14.57
N ALA A 116 -2.56 23.74 -14.21
CA ALA A 116 -3.71 23.97 -13.33
C ALA A 116 -4.81 24.90 -13.91
N SER A 117 -4.84 25.13 -15.23
CA SER A 117 -5.91 25.84 -15.94
C SER A 117 -6.93 24.93 -16.65
N ARG A 118 -8.02 25.53 -17.17
CA ARG A 118 -8.95 24.87 -18.10
C ARG A 118 -8.31 24.55 -19.46
N GLY A 119 -7.32 25.33 -19.86
CA GLY A 119 -6.50 25.08 -21.04
C GLY A 119 -5.76 23.75 -20.94
N SER A 120 -4.97 23.60 -19.88
CA SER A 120 -4.25 22.36 -19.55
C SER A 120 -5.20 21.14 -19.53
N ALA A 121 -6.35 21.25 -18.86
CA ALA A 121 -7.31 20.16 -18.77
C ALA A 121 -7.92 19.74 -20.14
N ARG A 122 -8.08 20.67 -21.09
CA ARG A 122 -8.51 20.36 -22.46
C ARG A 122 -7.38 19.76 -23.30
N ALA A 123 -6.16 20.32 -23.21
CA ALA A 123 -4.99 19.78 -23.91
C ALA A 123 -4.74 18.32 -23.51
N ALA A 124 -4.78 18.01 -22.22
CA ALA A 124 -4.69 16.63 -21.72
C ALA A 124 -5.78 15.71 -22.31
N ALA A 125 -7.01 16.20 -22.48
CA ALA A 125 -8.09 15.43 -23.08
C ALA A 125 -7.87 15.17 -24.58
N VAL A 126 -7.31 16.13 -25.33
CA VAL A 126 -6.90 15.95 -26.74
C VAL A 126 -5.79 14.89 -26.83
N ILE A 127 -4.73 15.01 -26.03
CA ILE A 127 -3.61 14.07 -26.00
C ILE A 127 -4.10 12.65 -25.67
N ALA A 128 -4.97 12.51 -24.66
CA ALA A 128 -5.56 11.22 -24.29
C ALA A 128 -6.51 10.63 -25.35
N ALA A 129 -7.14 11.47 -26.17
CA ALA A 129 -7.93 11.04 -27.32
C ALA A 129 -7.03 10.53 -28.45
N GLU A 130 -5.91 11.20 -28.71
CA GLU A 130 -4.93 10.82 -29.74
C GLU A 130 -4.16 9.55 -29.36
N MET A 131 -3.68 9.41 -28.12
CA MET A 131 -3.09 8.16 -27.60
C MET A 131 -4.06 6.98 -27.73
N ARG A 132 -5.35 7.20 -27.47
CA ARG A 132 -6.41 6.19 -27.68
C ARG A 132 -6.64 5.88 -29.16
N ARG A 133 -6.59 6.88 -30.05
CA ARG A 133 -6.75 6.70 -31.51
C ARG A 133 -5.57 5.95 -32.14
N ILE A 134 -4.36 6.13 -31.60
CA ILE A 134 -3.17 5.34 -31.94
C ILE A 134 -3.32 3.88 -31.43
N GLY A 135 -4.08 3.66 -30.35
CA GLY A 135 -4.28 2.34 -29.76
C GLY A 135 -3.10 1.92 -28.88
N LEU A 136 -2.61 2.85 -28.06
CA LEU A 136 -1.73 2.53 -26.93
C LEU A 136 -2.52 1.82 -25.80
N GLU A 137 -1.81 1.25 -24.83
CA GLU A 137 -2.38 0.85 -23.55
C GLU A 137 -2.45 2.07 -22.60
N PRO A 138 -3.57 2.34 -21.92
CA PRO A 138 -3.64 3.38 -20.89
C PRO A 138 -2.80 3.00 -19.65
N ALA A 139 -2.01 3.94 -19.12
CA ALA A 139 -1.07 3.67 -18.01
C ALA A 139 -1.09 4.71 -16.86
N GLY A 140 -2.13 5.54 -16.79
CA GLY A 140 -2.41 6.42 -15.65
C GLY A 140 -3.35 5.79 -14.60
N ASP A 141 -3.48 6.45 -13.45
CA ASP A 141 -4.35 6.00 -12.34
C ASP A 141 -5.86 6.26 -12.60
N SER A 142 -6.17 6.91 -13.73
CA SER A 142 -7.53 7.12 -14.24
C SER A 142 -7.56 6.94 -15.78
N GLY A 143 -7.12 5.78 -16.26
CA GLY A 143 -7.05 5.47 -17.68
C GLY A 143 -5.77 6.02 -18.30
N TYR A 144 -5.85 6.92 -19.27
CA TYR A 144 -4.65 7.63 -19.77
C TYR A 144 -4.16 8.69 -18.79
N PHE A 145 -5.02 9.17 -17.88
CA PHE A 145 -4.67 10.24 -16.97
C PHE A 145 -3.98 9.67 -15.72
N GLN A 146 -2.73 10.03 -15.50
CA GLN A 146 -2.09 9.95 -14.19
C GLN A 146 -2.33 11.29 -13.51
N ARG A 147 -3.23 11.35 -12.52
CA ARG A 147 -3.49 12.58 -11.77
C ARG A 147 -2.20 13.10 -11.12
N VAL A 148 -2.07 14.42 -10.98
CA VAL A 148 -0.98 15.11 -10.27
C VAL A 148 -1.58 16.04 -9.19
N PRO A 149 -1.10 16.00 -7.93
CA PRO A 149 -1.68 16.80 -6.84
C PRO A 149 -1.16 18.25 -6.85
N ILE A 150 -1.50 19.01 -7.89
CA ILE A 150 -1.11 20.41 -8.03
C ILE A 150 -2.17 21.32 -7.39
N ALA A 151 -1.74 22.19 -6.47
CA ALA A 151 -2.57 23.22 -5.85
C ALA A 151 -2.26 24.61 -6.37
N LEU A 152 -3.27 25.49 -6.36
CA LEU A 152 -3.05 26.93 -6.47
C LEU A 152 -2.87 27.54 -5.07
N VAL A 153 -1.74 28.19 -4.84
CA VAL A 153 -1.43 28.93 -3.58
C VAL A 153 -1.23 30.42 -3.86
N ASP A 154 -1.58 31.26 -2.90
CA ASP A 154 -1.45 32.72 -3.06
C ASP A 154 0.03 33.13 -3.15
N ALA A 155 0.39 33.84 -4.21
CA ALA A 155 1.72 34.38 -4.46
C ALA A 155 1.63 35.91 -4.64
N GLY A 156 1.02 36.59 -3.67
CA GLY A 156 0.77 38.03 -3.70
C GLY A 156 -0.41 38.39 -4.60
N ARG A 157 -0.16 38.94 -5.79
CA ARG A 157 -1.21 39.40 -6.72
C ARG A 157 -1.78 38.31 -7.63
N ALA A 158 -1.18 37.13 -7.66
CA ALA A 158 -1.62 35.98 -8.45
C ALA A 158 -1.59 34.69 -7.60
N SER A 159 -2.23 33.63 -8.09
CA SER A 159 -2.02 32.28 -7.56
C SER A 159 -0.92 31.57 -8.35
N ARG A 160 -0.07 30.79 -7.69
CA ARG A 160 0.95 29.95 -8.33
C ARG A 160 0.63 28.46 -8.16
N PRO A 161 0.79 27.63 -9.20
CA PRO A 161 0.76 26.17 -9.05
C PRO A 161 1.92 25.65 -8.18
N VAL A 162 1.63 24.66 -7.33
CA VAL A 162 2.64 23.91 -6.56
C VAL A 162 2.30 22.43 -6.50
N LEU A 163 3.28 21.56 -6.74
CA LEU A 163 3.17 20.13 -6.46
C LEU A 163 3.11 19.93 -4.94
N LEU A 164 2.10 19.21 -4.48
CA LEU A 164 1.96 18.80 -3.10
C LEU A 164 2.41 17.35 -2.91
N GLU A 165 2.65 16.93 -1.66
CA GLU A 165 3.16 15.59 -1.37
C GLU A 165 2.13 14.46 -1.59
N GLY A 166 0.88 14.80 -1.91
CA GLY A 166 -0.17 13.87 -2.35
C GLY A 166 -1.53 14.55 -2.47
N PHE A 167 -2.50 13.90 -3.13
CA PHE A 167 -3.89 14.39 -3.27
C PHE A 167 -4.50 14.80 -1.95
N ALA A 168 -4.15 14.05 -0.91
CA ALA A 168 -4.44 14.37 0.46
C ALA A 168 -4.22 15.82 0.90
N GLN A 169 -3.06 16.38 0.56
CA GLN A 169 -2.71 17.75 0.92
C GLN A 169 -3.46 18.73 0.02
N LEU A 170 -3.64 18.39 -1.27
CA LEU A 170 -4.46 19.15 -2.21
C LEU A 170 -5.89 19.28 -1.71
N ASP A 171 -6.48 18.17 -1.29
CA ASP A 171 -7.87 18.05 -0.86
C ASP A 171 -8.17 18.80 0.44
N THR A 172 -7.16 19.19 1.24
CA THR A 172 -7.38 20.11 2.36
C THR A 172 -7.92 21.46 1.89
N LEU A 173 -7.53 21.91 0.70
CA LEU A 173 -7.78 23.25 0.18
C LEU A 173 -9.22 23.43 -0.34
N PRO A 174 -9.71 24.68 -0.45
CA PRO A 174 -10.98 24.99 -1.12
C PRO A 174 -10.99 24.49 -2.58
N ALA A 175 -12.16 24.13 -3.13
CA ALA A 175 -12.28 23.63 -4.50
C ALA A 175 -11.64 24.55 -5.56
N ALA A 176 -11.74 25.87 -5.40
CA ALA A 176 -11.10 26.86 -6.28
C ALA A 176 -9.56 26.80 -6.31
N ARG A 177 -8.93 26.11 -5.35
CA ARG A 177 -7.47 25.88 -5.29
C ARG A 177 -7.05 24.46 -5.69
N ARG A 178 -8.00 23.63 -6.15
CA ARG A 178 -7.81 22.23 -6.55
C ARG A 178 -8.17 21.98 -8.02
N PRO A 179 -7.59 22.69 -8.99
CA PRO A 179 -7.84 22.43 -10.41
C PRO A 179 -7.34 21.04 -10.80
N PRO A 180 -8.07 20.30 -11.66
CA PRO A 180 -7.66 18.99 -12.13
C PRO A 180 -6.39 19.10 -12.96
N SER A 181 -5.32 18.46 -12.48
CA SER A 181 -4.00 18.44 -13.14
C SER A 181 -3.58 16.97 -13.33
N VAL A 182 -3.04 16.64 -14.50
CA VAL A 182 -2.78 15.25 -14.92
C VAL A 182 -1.54 15.20 -15.81
N ASN A 183 -0.71 14.15 -15.69
CA ASN A 183 0.10 13.69 -16.80
C ASN A 183 -0.77 12.77 -17.68
N VAL A 184 -0.52 12.72 -18.98
CA VAL A 184 -1.20 11.79 -19.90
C VAL A 184 -0.20 10.72 -20.32
N VAL A 185 -0.49 9.45 -20.01
CA VAL A 185 0.48 8.36 -20.19
C VAL A 185 -0.13 7.16 -20.91
N GLY A 186 0.52 6.76 -21.99
CA GLY A 186 0.19 5.59 -22.81
C GLY A 186 1.41 4.68 -23.03
N VAL A 187 1.17 3.41 -23.33
CA VAL A 187 2.23 2.38 -23.46
C VAL A 187 2.08 1.57 -24.74
N LEU A 188 3.21 1.31 -25.42
CA LEU A 188 3.34 0.29 -26.46
C LEU A 188 4.20 -0.85 -25.90
N ARG A 189 3.58 -2.01 -25.64
CA ARG A 189 4.29 -3.16 -25.04
C ARG A 189 5.37 -3.73 -25.94
N GLY A 190 6.49 -4.07 -25.30
CA GLY A 190 7.55 -4.85 -25.92
C GLY A 190 7.13 -6.31 -26.11
N THR A 191 7.58 -6.91 -27.20
CA THR A 191 7.29 -8.31 -27.54
C THR A 191 8.35 -9.30 -27.09
N ASP A 192 9.61 -8.88 -27.00
CA ASP A 192 10.76 -9.74 -26.66
C ASP A 192 10.76 -10.07 -25.16
N PRO A 193 10.55 -11.34 -24.74
CA PRO A 193 10.49 -11.70 -23.32
C PRO A 193 11.76 -11.38 -22.52
N ALA A 194 12.92 -11.24 -23.18
CA ALA A 194 14.18 -10.94 -22.51
C ALA A 194 14.34 -9.45 -22.15
N VAL A 195 13.64 -8.54 -22.85
CA VAL A 195 13.81 -7.08 -22.65
C VAL A 195 12.51 -6.27 -22.53
N ARG A 196 11.33 -6.82 -22.80
CA ARG A 196 10.04 -6.11 -22.70
C ARG A 196 9.70 -5.55 -21.32
N ASP A 197 10.27 -6.13 -20.27
CA ASP A 197 10.18 -5.65 -18.87
C ASP A 197 11.03 -4.40 -18.62
N SER A 198 11.93 -4.05 -19.54
CA SER A 198 12.62 -2.76 -19.58
C SER A 198 11.88 -1.81 -20.51
N ALA A 199 11.88 -0.53 -20.14
CA ALA A 199 11.21 0.52 -20.88
C ALA A 199 12.20 1.50 -21.53
N VAL A 200 11.76 2.11 -22.63
CA VAL A 200 12.20 3.44 -23.07
C VAL A 200 11.06 4.40 -22.77
N LEU A 201 11.37 5.57 -22.21
CA LEU A 201 10.41 6.66 -22.03
C LEU A 201 10.64 7.71 -23.14
N ILE A 202 9.55 8.15 -23.76
CA ILE A 202 9.50 9.24 -24.74
C ILE A 202 8.49 10.27 -24.21
N ASP A 203 8.93 11.50 -24.01
CA ASP A 203 8.22 12.48 -23.21
C ASP A 203 8.38 13.93 -23.72
N ALA A 204 7.45 14.77 -23.28
CA ALA A 204 7.35 16.21 -23.52
C ALA A 204 6.40 16.80 -22.46
N HIS A 205 6.65 18.01 -21.94
CA HIS A 205 5.61 18.76 -21.23
C HIS A 205 4.56 19.32 -22.19
N TYR A 206 3.34 19.61 -21.70
CA TYR A 206 2.24 20.11 -22.53
C TYR A 206 1.64 21.45 -22.08
N ASP A 207 2.11 22.01 -20.96
CA ASP A 207 1.68 23.31 -20.46
C ASP A 207 2.69 24.42 -20.73
N HIS A 208 2.15 25.60 -21.03
CA HIS A 208 2.88 26.84 -21.32
C HIS A 208 2.41 27.99 -20.39
N LEU A 209 2.61 29.25 -20.78
CA LEU A 209 2.32 30.44 -19.97
C LEU A 209 0.85 30.91 -19.88
N GLY A 210 -0.08 30.37 -20.65
CA GLY A 210 -1.52 30.67 -20.52
C GLY A 210 -1.97 32.02 -21.10
N ILE A 211 -2.88 32.71 -20.39
CA ILE A 211 -3.31 34.08 -20.73
C ILE A 211 -2.53 35.06 -19.85
N GLY A 212 -1.74 35.92 -20.48
CA GLY A 212 -0.76 36.80 -19.82
C GLY A 212 -0.95 38.28 -20.15
N ARG A 213 0.17 39.00 -20.28
CA ARG A 213 0.17 40.42 -20.68
C ARG A 213 -0.01 40.52 -22.19
N ALA A 214 -0.86 41.43 -22.65
CA ALA A 214 -1.01 41.64 -24.08
C ALA A 214 0.28 42.18 -24.75
N VAL A 215 0.70 41.55 -25.85
CA VAL A 215 1.79 41.94 -26.75
C VAL A 215 1.20 42.09 -28.15
N ASN A 216 1.38 43.24 -28.79
CA ASN A 216 0.82 43.58 -30.12
C ASN A 216 -0.71 43.43 -30.29
N GLY A 217 -1.45 43.21 -29.20
CA GLY A 217 -2.91 43.05 -29.18
C GLY A 217 -3.37 41.66 -28.72
N ASP A 218 -2.52 40.65 -28.87
CA ASP A 218 -2.78 39.29 -28.38
C ASP A 218 -2.30 39.13 -26.93
N SER A 219 -2.96 38.28 -26.15
CA SER A 219 -2.68 37.99 -24.74
C SER A 219 -2.65 36.51 -24.40
N ILE A 220 -2.91 35.61 -25.36
CA ILE A 220 -2.79 34.17 -25.18
C ILE A 220 -1.37 33.77 -25.60
N TYR A 221 -0.72 32.94 -24.80
CA TYR A 221 0.63 32.44 -25.06
C TYR A 221 0.47 31.01 -25.56
N ASN A 222 0.49 30.85 -26.89
CA ASN A 222 0.03 29.60 -27.51
C ASN A 222 1.11 28.51 -27.57
N GLY A 223 2.39 28.82 -27.34
CA GLY A 223 3.48 27.85 -27.18
C GLY A 223 3.51 26.78 -28.28
N ALA A 224 3.42 27.18 -29.55
CA ALA A 224 3.34 26.30 -30.70
C ALA A 224 4.66 25.59 -31.02
N ASP A 225 5.79 26.28 -30.87
CA ASP A 225 7.13 25.68 -30.85
C ASP A 225 7.47 25.20 -29.43
N ASP A 226 7.26 26.04 -28.40
CA ASP A 226 7.71 25.81 -27.01
C ASP A 226 7.43 24.38 -26.52
N ASP A 227 6.16 24.02 -26.25
CA ASP A 227 5.78 22.70 -25.75
C ASP A 227 4.75 21.96 -26.60
N ALA A 228 3.95 22.63 -27.42
CA ALA A 228 3.07 21.92 -28.36
C ALA A 228 3.89 21.06 -29.36
N SER A 229 5.06 21.53 -29.80
CA SER A 229 5.88 20.80 -30.78
C SER A 229 6.40 19.46 -30.23
N GLY A 230 6.83 19.44 -28.97
CA GLY A 230 7.27 18.25 -28.24
C GLY A 230 6.18 17.20 -28.12
N VAL A 231 4.99 17.60 -27.67
CA VAL A 231 3.84 16.69 -27.51
C VAL A 231 3.40 16.08 -28.85
N VAL A 232 3.46 16.83 -29.95
CA VAL A 232 3.20 16.28 -31.28
C VAL A 232 4.28 15.26 -31.67
N ALA A 233 5.53 15.46 -31.30
CA ALA A 233 6.59 14.47 -31.50
C ALA A 233 6.27 13.17 -30.74
N VAL A 234 5.93 13.25 -29.45
CA VAL A 234 5.55 12.07 -28.64
C VAL A 234 4.39 11.29 -29.29
N LEU A 235 3.35 11.99 -29.76
CA LEU A 235 2.18 11.37 -30.41
C LEU A 235 2.50 10.76 -31.78
N GLU A 236 3.26 11.44 -32.64
CA GLU A 236 3.61 10.92 -33.96
C GLU A 236 4.69 9.83 -33.92
N ILE A 237 5.60 9.86 -32.94
CA ILE A 237 6.53 8.76 -32.66
C ILE A 237 5.76 7.54 -32.16
N ALA A 238 4.79 7.72 -31.27
CA ALA A 238 3.91 6.63 -30.83
C ALA A 238 3.16 6.00 -32.01
N ARG A 239 2.61 6.82 -32.92
CA ARG A 239 1.98 6.36 -34.17
C ARG A 239 2.97 5.60 -35.06
N ALA A 240 4.17 6.13 -35.27
CA ALA A 240 5.21 5.52 -36.12
C ALA A 240 5.68 4.16 -35.60
N LEU A 241 5.90 4.04 -34.29
CA LEU A 241 6.29 2.78 -33.66
C LEU A 241 5.14 1.76 -33.63
N LYS A 242 3.89 2.21 -33.50
CA LYS A 242 2.68 1.38 -33.56
C LYS A 242 2.36 0.86 -34.97
N ALA A 243 2.68 1.63 -36.01
CA ALA A 243 2.45 1.26 -37.41
C ALA A 243 3.51 0.29 -37.97
N GLY A 244 4.73 0.32 -37.41
CA GLY A 244 5.79 -0.65 -37.71
C GLY A 244 5.66 -1.96 -36.92
N PRO A 245 6.64 -2.88 -37.04
CA PRO A 245 6.72 -4.06 -36.20
C PRO A 245 6.75 -3.69 -34.70
N PRO A 246 6.07 -4.44 -33.81
CA PRO A 246 6.12 -4.17 -32.38
C PRO A 246 7.56 -4.13 -31.85
N PRO A 247 7.91 -3.20 -30.94
CA PRO A 247 9.26 -3.12 -30.39
C PRO A 247 9.59 -4.33 -29.50
N ARG A 248 10.88 -4.50 -29.20
CA ARG A 248 11.41 -5.51 -28.29
C ARG A 248 11.21 -5.09 -26.83
N ARG A 249 11.68 -3.90 -26.46
CA ARG A 249 11.39 -3.24 -25.18
C ARG A 249 10.00 -2.63 -25.18
N THR A 250 9.45 -2.39 -23.99
CA THR A 250 8.26 -1.54 -23.86
C THR A 250 8.64 -0.10 -24.14
N VAL A 251 7.78 0.66 -24.81
CA VAL A 251 7.93 2.11 -24.98
C VAL A 251 6.78 2.79 -24.25
N ILE A 252 7.11 3.73 -23.38
CA ILE A 252 6.15 4.55 -22.62
C ILE A 252 6.15 5.93 -23.27
N PHE A 253 4.96 6.47 -23.48
CA PHE A 253 4.73 7.81 -24.01
C PHE A 253 4.05 8.63 -22.93
N ALA A 254 4.66 9.73 -22.49
CA ALA A 254 4.07 10.63 -21.50
C ALA A 254 3.98 12.05 -22.05
N ALA A 255 2.92 12.75 -21.67
CA ALA A 255 2.83 14.19 -21.74
C ALA A 255 2.69 14.73 -20.30
N THR A 256 3.62 15.56 -19.86
CA THR A 256 3.76 15.98 -18.46
C THR A 256 3.17 17.38 -18.23
N THR A 257 2.75 17.69 -16.99
CA THR A 257 2.19 19.00 -16.63
C THR A 257 3.01 19.67 -15.53
N GLY A 258 3.39 20.93 -15.73
CA GLY A 258 4.00 21.80 -14.74
C GLY A 258 5.52 21.83 -14.82
N GLU A 259 6.11 21.64 -16.00
CA GLU A 259 7.54 21.94 -16.25
C GLU A 259 7.82 23.40 -15.84
N GLU A 260 7.14 24.34 -16.53
CA GLU A 260 7.16 25.81 -16.40
C GLU A 260 7.09 26.36 -14.96
N VAL A 261 6.58 25.55 -14.03
CA VAL A 261 6.35 25.90 -12.62
C VAL A 261 7.12 25.02 -11.62
N GLY A 262 8.04 24.19 -12.13
CA GLY A 262 9.07 23.45 -11.39
C GLY A 262 9.03 21.93 -11.52
N LEU A 263 8.91 21.40 -12.75
CA LEU A 263 8.86 19.96 -13.08
C LEU A 263 7.76 19.18 -12.31
N LEU A 264 6.59 19.80 -12.07
CA LEU A 264 5.62 19.33 -11.08
C LEU A 264 5.07 17.93 -11.42
N GLY A 265 4.66 17.70 -12.66
CA GLY A 265 4.13 16.45 -13.17
C GLY A 265 5.19 15.36 -13.26
N THR A 266 6.41 15.70 -13.68
CA THR A 266 7.50 14.72 -13.86
C THR A 266 8.13 14.32 -12.55
N ARG A 267 8.25 15.25 -11.59
CA ARG A 267 8.54 14.92 -10.18
C ARG A 267 7.46 14.03 -9.57
N TRP A 268 6.21 14.12 -10.00
CA TRP A 268 5.15 13.21 -9.57
C TRP A 268 5.20 11.86 -10.27
N TYR A 269 5.49 11.85 -11.58
CA TYR A 269 5.70 10.64 -12.38
C TYR A 269 6.87 9.82 -11.82
N LEU A 270 8.01 10.44 -11.51
CA LEU A 270 9.16 9.78 -10.87
C LEU A 270 8.88 9.23 -9.46
N ARG A 271 7.84 9.72 -8.79
CA ARG A 271 7.34 9.14 -7.52
C ARG A 271 6.36 7.98 -7.73
N HIS A 272 5.71 7.91 -8.90
CA HIS A 272 4.68 6.93 -9.24
C HIS A 272 4.84 6.40 -10.70
N PRO A 273 6.01 5.90 -11.10
CA PRO A 273 6.31 5.67 -12.51
C PRO A 273 5.66 4.38 -13.02
N VAL A 274 5.34 4.34 -14.32
CA VAL A 274 4.64 3.20 -14.96
C VAL A 274 5.46 1.90 -14.92
N VAL A 275 6.79 2.01 -14.94
CA VAL A 275 7.72 0.98 -14.50
C VAL A 275 8.67 1.58 -13.46
N PRO A 276 9.24 0.81 -12.52
CA PRO A 276 10.29 1.31 -11.63
C PRO A 276 11.41 2.01 -12.41
N VAL A 277 11.93 3.14 -11.91
CA VAL A 277 12.94 3.95 -12.62
C VAL A 277 14.18 3.12 -13.00
N ALA A 278 14.55 2.13 -12.19
CA ALA A 278 15.65 1.19 -12.48
C ALA A 278 15.39 0.20 -13.65
N GLN A 279 14.20 0.22 -14.26
CA GLN A 279 13.83 -0.55 -15.46
C GLN A 279 13.75 0.36 -16.71
N MET A 280 13.85 1.69 -16.56
CA MET A 280 13.98 2.64 -17.66
C MET A 280 15.40 2.58 -18.21
N SER A 281 15.54 2.06 -19.43
CA SER A 281 16.82 1.94 -20.15
C SER A 281 17.27 3.26 -20.79
N ALA A 282 16.31 4.12 -21.15
CA ALA A 282 16.54 5.47 -21.65
C ALA A 282 15.29 6.35 -21.45
N ASN A 283 15.50 7.67 -21.42
CA ASN A 283 14.49 8.72 -21.56
C ASN A 283 14.93 9.63 -22.74
N LEU A 284 14.00 9.94 -23.63
CA LEU A 284 14.18 10.84 -24.76
C LEU A 284 13.06 11.88 -24.70
N GLU A 285 13.34 12.94 -23.95
CA GLU A 285 12.51 14.14 -23.85
C GLU A 285 12.55 14.90 -25.18
N ILE A 286 11.50 15.65 -25.53
CA ILE A 286 11.41 16.39 -26.79
C ILE A 286 10.76 17.76 -26.56
N GLU A 287 11.52 18.83 -26.82
CA GLU A 287 11.12 20.23 -26.60
C GLU A 287 11.56 21.09 -27.80
N MET A 288 10.76 22.08 -28.19
CA MET A 288 11.13 23.10 -29.19
C MET A 288 11.75 22.52 -30.48
N ILE A 289 10.96 21.74 -31.23
CA ILE A 289 11.37 21.11 -32.51
C ILE A 289 10.65 21.68 -33.75
N GLY A 290 9.90 22.76 -33.58
CA GLY A 290 9.07 23.38 -34.61
C GLY A 290 9.85 24.22 -35.63
N ARG A 291 11.09 24.59 -35.33
CA ARG A 291 11.86 25.61 -36.09
C ARG A 291 13.32 25.19 -36.33
N PRO A 292 13.96 25.59 -37.45
CA PRO A 292 15.31 25.15 -37.80
C PRO A 292 16.44 25.87 -37.05
N ASP A 293 17.30 25.09 -36.37
CA ASP A 293 18.58 25.56 -35.84
C ASP A 293 19.69 25.60 -36.90
N SER A 294 20.18 26.81 -37.21
CA SER A 294 21.33 27.02 -38.10
C SER A 294 22.65 26.42 -37.56
N LEU A 295 22.84 26.33 -36.25
CA LEU A 295 24.02 25.70 -35.63
C LEU A 295 23.95 24.16 -35.63
N ALA A 296 22.76 23.58 -35.72
CA ALA A 296 22.56 22.15 -36.01
C ALA A 296 22.73 21.80 -37.50
N GLY A 297 22.74 22.82 -38.37
CA GLY A 297 22.87 22.71 -39.82
C GLY A 297 21.59 23.00 -40.62
N GLY A 298 20.54 23.55 -39.99
CA GLY A 298 19.34 24.04 -40.68
C GLY A 298 18.18 23.03 -40.80
N PRO A 299 17.31 23.18 -41.83
CA PRO A 299 16.09 22.40 -41.98
C PRO A 299 16.26 20.86 -41.90
N GLY A 300 15.35 20.20 -41.19
CA GLY A 300 15.36 18.77 -40.95
C GLY A 300 16.48 18.24 -40.04
N ARG A 301 17.17 19.12 -39.29
CA ARG A 301 18.26 18.76 -38.37
C ARG A 301 17.97 19.24 -36.95
N ALA A 302 18.36 18.43 -35.98
CA ALA A 302 18.15 18.66 -34.56
C ALA A 302 19.45 18.44 -33.77
N TRP A 303 19.41 18.76 -32.48
CA TRP A 303 20.48 18.50 -31.53
C TRP A 303 19.95 17.76 -30.29
N LEU A 304 20.84 17.03 -29.62
CA LEU A 304 20.56 16.34 -28.35
C LEU A 304 21.31 17.03 -27.22
N THR A 305 20.66 17.30 -26.10
CA THR A 305 21.36 17.69 -24.87
C THR A 305 22.30 16.57 -24.43
N GLY A 306 23.46 16.91 -23.87
CA GLY A 306 24.36 15.91 -23.27
C GLY A 306 24.85 14.80 -24.20
N PHE A 307 24.92 15.03 -25.51
CA PHE A 307 25.21 14.05 -26.57
C PHE A 307 26.38 13.09 -26.25
N GLU A 308 27.50 13.60 -25.73
CA GLU A 308 28.70 12.82 -25.37
C GLU A 308 28.65 12.19 -23.97
N ARG A 309 27.62 12.48 -23.16
CA ARG A 309 27.51 11.97 -21.78
C ARG A 309 27.05 10.51 -21.70
N SER A 310 26.34 10.00 -22.71
CA SER A 310 25.88 8.61 -22.77
C SER A 310 26.08 8.03 -24.17
N THR A 311 25.91 6.72 -24.31
CA THR A 311 25.99 6.05 -25.63
C THR A 311 24.83 6.38 -26.58
N MET A 312 23.88 7.24 -26.20
CA MET A 312 22.77 7.65 -27.07
C MET A 312 23.25 8.48 -28.26
N GLY A 313 24.08 9.51 -28.04
CA GLY A 313 24.60 10.34 -29.13
C GLY A 313 25.44 9.52 -30.12
N GLU A 314 26.28 8.62 -29.62
CA GLU A 314 27.04 7.68 -30.46
C GLU A 314 26.11 6.74 -31.26
N THR A 315 25.04 6.23 -30.64
CA THR A 315 24.05 5.36 -31.30
C THR A 315 23.35 6.11 -32.45
N PHE A 316 22.96 7.37 -32.24
CA PHE A 316 22.29 8.19 -33.25
C PHE A 316 23.25 8.60 -34.38
N ALA A 317 24.50 8.96 -34.06
CA ALA A 317 25.54 9.25 -35.05
C ALA A 317 25.88 8.01 -35.90
N ARG A 318 26.03 6.84 -35.27
CA ARG A 318 26.32 5.56 -35.95
C ARG A 318 25.18 5.12 -36.88
N ALA A 319 23.94 5.46 -36.54
CA ALA A 319 22.76 5.26 -37.39
C ALA A 319 22.57 6.35 -38.47
N GLY A 320 23.44 7.36 -38.54
CA GLY A 320 23.38 8.43 -39.54
C GLY A 320 22.21 9.41 -39.36
N LEU A 321 21.63 9.51 -38.15
CA LEU A 321 20.51 10.41 -37.90
C LEU A 321 20.95 11.88 -38.02
N PRO A 322 20.06 12.80 -38.46
CA PRO A 322 20.34 14.23 -38.52
C PRO A 322 20.28 14.92 -37.14
N ILE A 323 20.76 14.24 -36.10
CA ILE A 323 20.79 14.67 -34.70
C ILE A 323 22.26 14.86 -34.30
N GLY A 324 22.66 16.09 -34.01
CA GLY A 324 24.01 16.44 -33.58
C GLY A 324 24.13 16.72 -32.08
N PRO A 325 25.34 17.03 -31.58
CA PRO A 325 25.51 17.61 -30.25
C PRO A 325 25.10 19.08 -30.22
N ASP A 326 24.52 19.51 -29.10
CA ASP A 326 24.29 20.93 -28.78
C ASP A 326 25.58 21.76 -28.98
N LYS A 327 25.41 23.00 -29.44
CA LYS A 327 26.47 23.97 -29.74
C LYS A 327 26.54 25.12 -28.74
N ARG A 328 25.69 25.11 -27.71
CA ARG A 328 25.49 26.21 -26.73
C ARG A 328 25.76 25.73 -25.29
N PRO A 329 26.95 25.17 -24.98
CA PRO A 329 27.22 24.57 -23.66
C PRO A 329 27.14 25.57 -22.50
N ASP A 330 27.27 26.86 -22.78
CA ASP A 330 27.07 27.99 -21.86
C ASP A 330 25.61 28.13 -21.38
N GLN A 331 24.64 27.76 -22.24
CA GLN A 331 23.20 27.82 -21.96
C GLN A 331 22.70 26.66 -21.09
N GLN A 332 23.52 25.62 -20.90
CA GLN A 332 23.28 24.48 -20.00
C GLN A 332 21.95 23.74 -20.23
N PHE A 333 21.48 23.64 -21.48
CA PHE A 333 20.17 23.04 -21.82
C PHE A 333 19.94 21.64 -21.23
N PHE A 334 21.01 20.84 -21.06
CA PHE A 334 20.96 19.53 -20.38
C PHE A 334 20.40 19.55 -18.94
N GLU A 335 20.41 20.69 -18.24
CA GLU A 335 19.86 20.84 -16.89
C GLU A 335 18.59 21.71 -16.82
N ARG A 336 18.00 22.06 -17.97
CA ARG A 336 16.87 23.01 -18.11
C ARG A 336 15.52 22.40 -18.47
N SER A 337 15.46 21.08 -18.65
CA SER A 337 14.35 20.32 -19.24
C SER A 337 14.00 19.12 -18.34
N ASP A 338 12.82 18.52 -18.52
CA ASP A 338 12.33 17.38 -17.70
C ASP A 338 13.33 16.20 -17.65
N ASN A 339 14.16 16.03 -18.70
CA ASN A 339 15.22 15.02 -18.79
C ASN A 339 16.14 14.97 -17.54
N ILE A 340 16.44 16.12 -16.92
CA ILE A 340 17.40 16.21 -15.81
C ILE A 340 16.91 15.47 -14.56
N ALA A 341 15.59 15.35 -14.40
CA ALA A 341 14.97 14.65 -13.28
C ALA A 341 15.23 13.13 -13.37
N PHE A 342 15.16 12.56 -14.56
CA PHE A 342 15.54 11.17 -14.86
C PHE A 342 17.06 10.97 -14.81
N ALA A 343 17.82 11.92 -15.37
CA ALA A 343 19.28 11.83 -15.46
C ALA A 343 19.98 11.74 -14.10
N ARG A 344 19.54 12.58 -13.14
CA ARG A 344 20.07 12.57 -11.77
C ARG A 344 19.78 11.26 -11.02
N LEU A 345 18.64 10.60 -11.31
CA LEU A 345 18.32 9.26 -10.79
C LEU A 345 19.12 8.14 -11.46
N GLY A 346 19.63 8.36 -12.67
CA GLY A 346 20.63 7.52 -13.34
C GLY A 346 20.17 6.88 -14.65
N VAL A 347 18.94 7.14 -15.09
CA VAL A 347 18.48 6.78 -16.43
C VAL A 347 19.24 7.63 -17.46
N PRO A 348 19.84 7.07 -18.52
CA PRO A 348 20.36 7.85 -19.65
C PRO A 348 19.23 8.68 -20.26
N ALA A 349 19.29 10.00 -20.11
CA ALA A 349 18.13 10.87 -20.19
C ALA A 349 18.51 12.23 -20.81
N HIS A 350 18.02 12.48 -22.02
CA HIS A 350 18.40 13.64 -22.84
C HIS A 350 17.19 14.21 -23.59
N THR A 351 17.28 15.49 -23.92
CA THR A 351 16.27 16.26 -24.67
C THR A 351 16.69 16.39 -26.13
N LEU A 352 15.80 16.04 -27.05
CA LEU A 352 15.89 16.31 -28.49
C LEU A 352 15.24 17.66 -28.78
N SER A 353 15.97 18.59 -29.39
CA SER A 353 15.48 19.93 -29.71
C SER A 353 16.05 20.46 -31.02
N SER A 354 15.43 21.49 -31.59
CA SER A 354 16.02 22.35 -32.62
C SER A 354 15.87 23.84 -32.28
N TYR A 355 15.71 24.18 -31.00
CA TYR A 355 15.66 25.56 -30.54
C TYR A 355 16.92 26.35 -30.91
N ASN A 356 16.72 27.58 -31.38
CA ASN A 356 17.78 28.49 -31.79
C ASN A 356 17.65 29.88 -31.11
N MET A 357 17.21 29.90 -29.85
CA MET A 357 17.10 31.12 -29.03
C MET A 357 16.25 32.22 -29.69
N HIS A 358 15.10 31.84 -30.23
CA HIS A 358 14.19 32.74 -30.95
C HIS A 358 13.64 33.84 -30.03
N ALA A 359 13.51 35.06 -30.54
CA ALA A 359 13.14 36.24 -29.77
C ALA A 359 11.69 36.25 -29.27
N ASP A 360 10.87 35.36 -29.80
CA ASP A 360 9.46 35.13 -29.48
C ASP A 360 9.22 33.93 -28.54
N TYR A 361 10.28 33.32 -28.01
CA TYR A 361 10.23 32.42 -26.85
C TYR A 361 9.44 33.07 -25.70
N HIS A 362 8.51 32.33 -25.11
CA HIS A 362 7.61 32.83 -24.06
C HIS A 362 6.82 34.10 -24.48
N GLN A 363 6.40 34.25 -25.75
CA GLN A 363 5.54 35.34 -26.26
C GLN A 363 4.23 34.82 -26.90
N PRO A 364 3.18 35.66 -27.02
CA PRO A 364 1.97 35.31 -27.78
C PRO A 364 2.21 34.89 -29.23
N SER A 365 3.26 35.45 -29.86
CA SER A 365 3.62 35.15 -31.26
C SER A 365 4.24 33.77 -31.49
N ASP A 366 4.45 32.93 -30.45
CA ASP A 366 4.76 31.51 -30.69
C ASP A 366 3.49 30.74 -31.09
N ASP A 367 3.07 30.96 -32.33
CA ASP A 367 1.86 30.43 -32.95
C ASP A 367 2.15 29.43 -34.09
N LEU A 368 1.09 28.81 -34.63
CA LEU A 368 1.19 27.86 -35.75
C LEU A 368 1.77 28.46 -37.05
N ALA A 369 1.78 29.78 -37.22
CA ALA A 369 2.32 30.43 -38.41
C ALA A 369 3.86 30.49 -38.39
N HIS A 370 4.48 30.42 -37.20
CA HIS A 370 5.93 30.44 -37.03
C HIS A 370 6.58 29.03 -37.04
N VAL A 371 5.77 27.96 -37.02
CA VAL A 371 6.23 26.56 -37.05
C VAL A 371 6.50 26.08 -38.49
N ASP A 372 7.75 25.68 -38.77
CA ASP A 372 8.18 25.04 -40.02
C ASP A 372 7.77 23.55 -39.99
N ILE A 373 6.54 23.28 -40.42
CA ILE A 373 5.97 21.92 -40.45
C ILE A 373 6.84 20.91 -41.25
N PRO A 374 7.42 21.23 -42.42
CA PRO A 374 8.40 20.35 -43.08
C PRO A 374 9.63 20.03 -42.23
N HIS A 375 10.27 21.04 -41.62
CA HIS A 375 11.40 20.83 -40.70
C HIS A 375 10.99 19.93 -39.52
N MET A 376 9.91 20.30 -38.83
CA MET A 376 9.41 19.59 -37.64
C MET A 376 9.06 18.14 -37.98
N THR A 377 8.42 17.89 -39.12
CA THR A 377 8.10 16.54 -39.60
C THR A 377 9.38 15.71 -39.83
N ALA A 378 10.44 16.32 -40.37
CA ALA A 378 11.73 15.64 -40.54
C ALA A 378 12.42 15.35 -39.20
N VAL A 379 12.36 16.27 -38.21
CA VAL A 379 12.87 16.03 -36.85
C VAL A 379 12.07 14.91 -36.15
N ILE A 380 10.74 14.89 -36.25
CA ILE A 380 9.91 13.80 -35.70
C ILE A 380 10.25 12.46 -36.35
N ARG A 381 10.53 12.42 -37.67
CA ARG A 381 10.99 11.19 -38.35
C ARG A 381 12.34 10.72 -37.82
N ALA A 382 13.27 11.63 -37.54
CA ALA A 382 14.53 11.30 -36.88
C ALA A 382 14.30 10.78 -35.45
N GLY A 383 13.43 11.44 -34.66
CA GLY A 383 13.04 11.02 -33.31
C GLY A 383 12.34 9.65 -33.27
N ALA A 384 11.49 9.33 -34.24
CA ALA A 384 10.85 8.02 -34.37
C ALA A 384 11.89 6.91 -34.65
N THR A 385 12.89 7.23 -35.46
CA THR A 385 14.02 6.34 -35.76
C THR A 385 14.93 6.18 -34.53
N ALA A 386 15.17 7.26 -33.78
CA ALA A 386 15.91 7.25 -32.52
C ALA A 386 15.20 6.38 -31.46
N ALA A 387 13.91 6.59 -31.23
CA ALA A 387 13.08 5.81 -30.30
C ALA A 387 13.05 4.31 -30.68
N ARG A 388 13.00 3.98 -31.97
CA ARG A 388 13.12 2.60 -32.48
C ARG A 388 14.47 1.97 -32.11
N LEU A 389 15.58 2.69 -32.32
CA LEU A 389 16.93 2.21 -31.97
C LEU A 389 17.09 1.96 -30.46
N LEU A 390 16.55 2.86 -29.62
CA LEU A 390 16.54 2.69 -28.16
C LEU A 390 15.70 1.46 -27.75
N ALA A 391 14.53 1.27 -28.38
CA ALA A 391 13.63 0.18 -28.04
C ALA A 391 14.16 -1.21 -28.43
N ASP A 392 14.81 -1.33 -29.60
CA ASP A 392 15.18 -2.63 -30.17
C ASP A 392 16.68 -2.98 -30.03
N GLY A 393 17.55 -1.98 -29.84
CA GLY A 393 19.01 -2.13 -29.77
C GLY A 393 19.56 -2.55 -28.40
N VAL A 394 20.78 -2.08 -28.08
CA VAL A 394 21.40 -2.22 -26.75
C VAL A 394 20.91 -1.09 -25.84
N ALA A 395 20.65 -1.41 -24.56
CA ALA A 395 20.26 -0.39 -23.58
C ALA A 395 21.40 0.63 -23.40
N PRO A 396 21.15 1.95 -23.53
CA PRO A 396 22.19 2.94 -23.32
C PRO A 396 22.78 2.91 -21.90
N HIS A 397 23.96 3.49 -21.76
CA HIS A 397 24.59 3.72 -20.47
C HIS A 397 25.36 5.05 -20.48
N TRP A 398 25.65 5.57 -19.28
CA TRP A 398 26.49 6.75 -19.12
C TRP A 398 27.94 6.44 -19.45
N ASN A 399 28.57 7.34 -20.19
CA ASN A 399 30.01 7.35 -20.41
C ASN A 399 30.71 7.80 -19.11
N THR A 400 32.02 7.57 -19.01
CA THR A 400 32.83 7.97 -17.84
C THR A 400 32.63 9.46 -17.52
N ASN A 401 32.23 9.76 -16.29
CA ASN A 401 31.87 11.12 -15.81
C ASN A 401 30.70 11.81 -16.54
N GLY A 402 29.97 11.11 -17.41
CA GLY A 402 28.84 11.69 -18.16
C GLY A 402 27.59 11.92 -17.31
N ARG A 403 27.32 11.02 -16.35
CA ARG A 403 26.16 11.10 -15.44
C ARG A 403 26.23 12.36 -14.56
N PRO A 404 25.15 13.16 -14.45
CA PRO A 404 25.10 14.29 -13.52
C PRO A 404 25.09 13.85 -12.05
N ASP A 405 25.59 14.72 -11.17
CA ASP A 405 25.61 14.51 -9.72
C ASP A 405 24.20 14.23 -9.16
N ALA A 406 24.12 13.28 -8.22
CA ALA A 406 22.90 13.09 -7.43
C ALA A 406 22.62 14.36 -6.59
N PRO A 407 21.35 14.77 -6.41
CA PRO A 407 21.01 16.04 -5.78
C PRO A 407 21.55 16.11 -4.34
N ARG A 408 22.47 17.06 -4.08
CA ARG A 408 23.04 17.32 -2.77
C ARG A 408 21.94 17.70 -1.77
N ARG A 409 21.52 16.75 -0.93
CA ARG A 409 20.83 17.08 0.32
C ARG A 409 21.80 17.82 1.26
N PRO A 410 21.31 18.79 2.05
CA PRO A 410 22.06 19.26 3.21
C PRO A 410 22.37 18.08 4.13
N THR A 411 23.64 17.87 4.46
CA THR A 411 24.09 16.78 5.31
C THR A 411 23.69 17.03 6.77
N PRO A 412 22.90 16.15 7.41
CA PRO A 412 22.81 16.12 8.86
C PRO A 412 24.16 15.65 9.42
N THR A 413 24.65 16.28 10.48
CA THR A 413 25.84 15.81 11.20
C THR A 413 25.59 14.39 11.73
N PRO A 414 26.44 13.39 11.43
CA PRO A 414 26.20 12.02 11.87
C PRO A 414 26.39 11.91 13.40
N PRO A 415 25.47 11.28 14.14
CA PRO A 415 25.72 10.91 15.53
C PRO A 415 26.76 9.78 15.59
N THR A 416 27.59 9.81 16.63
CA THR A 416 28.58 8.75 16.90
C THR A 416 27.89 7.38 17.04
N PRO A 417 28.41 6.30 16.41
CA PRO A 417 27.76 5.01 16.44
C PRO A 417 27.93 4.31 17.80
N THR A 418 26.88 4.37 18.63
CA THR A 418 26.74 3.45 19.77
C THR A 418 26.36 2.06 19.24
N PRO A 419 27.11 0.98 19.55
CA PRO A 419 26.84 -0.35 19.01
C PRO A 419 25.59 -0.97 19.67
N MET A 420 24.46 -0.92 18.95
CA MET A 420 23.32 -1.80 19.23
C MET A 420 23.63 -3.21 18.72
N PRO A 421 23.18 -4.28 19.41
CA PRO A 421 23.50 -5.65 19.03
C PRO A 421 22.87 -6.04 17.69
N VAL A 422 23.65 -6.69 16.84
CA VAL A 422 23.16 -7.34 15.62
C VAL A 422 22.37 -8.59 15.97
N SER A 423 21.05 -8.45 16.08
CA SER A 423 20.14 -9.60 16.01
C SER A 423 20.17 -10.23 14.61
N PRO A 424 19.85 -11.53 14.47
CA PRO A 424 20.24 -12.30 13.29
C PRO A 424 19.55 -11.88 11.99
N THR A 425 20.19 -12.21 10.88
CA THR A 425 19.62 -12.20 9.53
C THR A 425 18.23 -12.85 9.54
N ALA A 426 17.21 -12.12 9.13
CA ALA A 426 15.86 -12.67 9.01
C ALA A 426 15.85 -13.74 7.91
N THR A 427 15.81 -15.01 8.31
CA THR A 427 15.65 -16.15 7.40
C THR A 427 14.34 -15.96 6.63
N ILE A 428 14.38 -16.09 5.30
CA ILE A 428 13.15 -16.12 4.49
C ILE A 428 12.31 -17.30 4.99
N SER A 429 11.09 -17.02 5.42
CA SER A 429 10.18 -18.01 5.98
C SER A 429 9.48 -18.81 4.87
N ALA A 430 8.35 -19.46 5.20
CA ALA A 430 7.57 -20.26 4.27
C ALA A 430 7.35 -19.53 2.94
N GLY A 431 7.65 -20.20 1.82
CA GLY A 431 7.51 -19.61 0.48
C GLY A 431 6.06 -19.18 0.21
N PRO A 432 5.81 -18.19 -0.67
CA PRO A 432 4.48 -17.63 -0.84
C PRO A 432 3.38 -18.66 -1.14
N GLU A 433 3.71 -19.75 -1.83
CA GLU A 433 2.80 -20.88 -2.07
C GLU A 433 2.47 -21.68 -0.80
N GLU A 434 3.44 -21.95 0.10
CA GLU A 434 3.17 -22.61 1.40
C GLU A 434 2.27 -21.72 2.27
N VAL A 435 2.50 -20.41 2.28
CA VAL A 435 1.64 -19.46 3.03
C VAL A 435 0.24 -19.39 2.41
N LEU A 436 0.11 -19.36 1.08
CA LEU A 436 -1.20 -19.41 0.42
C LEU A 436 -1.94 -20.74 0.65
N ALA A 437 -1.22 -21.86 0.78
CA ALA A 437 -1.80 -23.16 1.13
C ALA A 437 -2.35 -23.22 2.57
N LYS A 438 -1.98 -22.27 3.45
CA LYS A 438 -2.63 -22.08 4.76
C LYS A 438 -4.06 -21.53 4.64
N PHE A 439 -4.51 -21.14 3.45
CA PHE A 439 -5.87 -20.63 3.21
C PHE A 439 -6.67 -21.50 2.23
N THR A 440 -7.98 -21.59 2.41
CA THR A 440 -8.91 -22.16 1.42
C THR A 440 -9.98 -21.17 0.99
N THR A 441 -10.30 -21.12 -0.31
CA THR A 441 -11.40 -20.27 -0.80
C THR A 441 -12.76 -20.88 -0.45
N VAL A 442 -13.65 -20.04 0.06
CA VAL A 442 -15.05 -20.33 0.34
C VAL A 442 -15.91 -19.26 -0.31
N LYS A 443 -16.89 -19.68 -1.12
CA LYS A 443 -17.90 -18.77 -1.66
C LYS A 443 -18.77 -18.24 -0.52
N LEU A 444 -18.89 -16.93 -0.43
CA LEU A 444 -19.65 -16.26 0.62
C LEU A 444 -21.13 -16.21 0.23
N GLU A 445 -21.96 -17.01 0.90
CA GLU A 445 -23.40 -17.13 0.63
C GLU A 445 -24.25 -16.67 1.82
N ALA A 446 -25.39 -16.07 1.52
CA ALA A 446 -26.35 -15.53 2.49
C ALA A 446 -27.76 -15.52 1.89
N ASP A 447 -28.80 -15.73 2.72
CA ASP A 447 -30.18 -15.61 2.26
C ASP A 447 -30.57 -14.14 2.06
N THR A 448 -30.89 -13.78 0.81
CA THR A 448 -31.37 -12.46 0.42
C THR A 448 -32.83 -12.47 -0.03
N ALA A 449 -33.56 -13.59 0.08
CA ALA A 449 -34.99 -13.67 -0.25
C ALA A 449 -35.83 -12.79 0.70
N SER A 450 -35.48 -12.77 1.99
CA SER A 450 -36.11 -11.98 3.05
C SER A 450 -35.99 -10.45 2.90
N LEU A 451 -35.10 -9.96 2.03
CA LEU A 451 -34.94 -8.55 1.72
C LEU A 451 -36.09 -8.01 0.84
N SER A 452 -36.37 -6.71 0.95
CA SER A 452 -37.29 -6.03 0.04
C SER A 452 -36.69 -5.82 -1.37
N ARG A 453 -37.53 -5.41 -2.33
CA ARG A 453 -37.05 -5.01 -3.68
C ARG A 453 -36.10 -3.81 -3.62
N ASN A 454 -36.27 -2.91 -2.65
CA ASN A 454 -35.38 -1.76 -2.48
C ASN A 454 -34.12 -2.13 -1.69
N GLU A 455 -34.22 -2.96 -0.65
CA GLU A 455 -33.03 -3.50 0.05
C GLU A 455 -32.11 -4.27 -0.92
N ARG A 456 -32.65 -5.10 -1.82
CA ARG A 456 -31.84 -5.75 -2.89
C ARG A 456 -31.21 -4.77 -3.87
N ARG A 457 -31.82 -3.61 -4.12
CA ARG A 457 -31.23 -2.53 -4.96
C ARG A 457 -30.15 -1.72 -4.23
N MET A 458 -30.13 -1.74 -2.90
CA MET A 458 -29.08 -1.12 -2.10
C MET A 458 -27.77 -1.93 -2.14
N LEU A 459 -27.84 -3.27 -2.24
CA LEU A 459 -26.67 -4.15 -2.21
C LEU A 459 -25.50 -3.71 -3.10
N PRO A 460 -25.65 -3.53 -4.43
CA PRO A 460 -24.53 -3.10 -5.28
C PRO A 460 -24.04 -1.69 -4.95
N LEU A 461 -24.86 -0.81 -4.38
CA LEU A 461 -24.44 0.52 -3.92
C LEU A 461 -23.58 0.42 -2.65
N LEU A 462 -23.98 -0.43 -1.70
CA LEU A 462 -23.22 -0.66 -0.47
C LEU A 462 -21.90 -1.40 -0.75
N ILE A 463 -21.89 -2.35 -1.69
CA ILE A 463 -20.68 -3.05 -2.13
C ILE A 463 -19.73 -2.12 -2.91
N ASP A 464 -20.26 -1.24 -3.77
CA ASP A 464 -19.46 -0.20 -4.42
C ASP A 464 -18.86 0.78 -3.39
N ALA A 465 -19.62 1.17 -2.35
CA ALA A 465 -19.10 2.02 -1.26
C ALA A 465 -18.03 1.31 -0.43
N ALA A 466 -18.22 0.02 -0.15
CA ALA A 466 -17.28 -0.82 0.59
C ALA A 466 -15.92 -0.89 -0.13
N ARG A 467 -15.91 -1.08 -1.46
CA ARG A 467 -14.68 -1.17 -2.26
C ARG A 467 -13.76 0.03 -2.12
N GLU A 468 -14.30 1.25 -2.04
CA GLU A 468 -13.50 2.46 -1.81
C GLU A 468 -12.74 2.39 -0.46
N MET A 469 -13.26 1.70 0.58
CA MET A 469 -12.53 1.50 1.84
C MET A 469 -11.35 0.55 1.70
N HIS A 470 -11.42 -0.44 0.80
CA HIS A 470 -10.28 -1.31 0.52
C HIS A 470 -9.14 -0.52 -0.11
N ASP A 471 -9.44 0.34 -1.10
CA ASP A 471 -8.44 1.19 -1.76
C ASP A 471 -7.81 2.21 -0.80
N ILE A 472 -8.60 2.76 0.15
CA ILE A 472 -8.09 3.57 1.26
C ILE A 472 -7.14 2.75 2.15
N PHE A 473 -7.56 1.55 2.56
CA PHE A 473 -6.76 0.70 3.45
C PHE A 473 -5.41 0.31 2.85
N TRP A 474 -5.37 -0.03 1.55
CA TRP A 474 -4.12 -0.24 0.81
C TRP A 474 -3.15 0.95 0.95
N VAL A 475 -3.68 2.17 0.76
CA VAL A 475 -2.90 3.42 0.90
C VAL A 475 -2.51 3.69 2.35
N GLN A 476 -3.29 3.25 3.35
CA GLN A 476 -2.93 3.34 4.77
C GLN A 476 -1.84 2.34 5.18
N VAL A 477 -1.84 1.13 4.62
CA VAL A 477 -0.81 0.11 4.91
C VAL A 477 0.50 0.42 4.20
N VAL A 478 0.48 0.66 2.88
CA VAL A 478 1.70 0.64 2.04
C VAL A 478 1.68 1.61 0.86
N GLY A 479 0.53 1.79 0.20
CA GLY A 479 0.41 2.55 -1.06
C GLY A 479 -0.72 2.02 -1.96
N PRO A 480 -0.98 2.64 -3.12
CA PRO A 480 -2.07 2.24 -4.00
C PRO A 480 -1.94 0.77 -4.44
N ARG A 481 -3.04 0.00 -4.32
CA ARG A 481 -3.09 -1.45 -4.54
C ARG A 481 -2.35 -1.89 -5.80
N ASP A 482 -2.78 -1.37 -6.94
CA ASP A 482 -2.31 -1.87 -8.24
C ASP A 482 -0.86 -1.48 -8.50
N SER A 483 -0.37 -0.35 -7.94
CA SER A 483 1.05 0.01 -7.96
C SER A 483 1.91 -0.95 -7.13
N VAL A 484 1.42 -1.39 -5.96
CA VAL A 484 2.12 -2.38 -5.13
C VAL A 484 2.10 -3.75 -5.78
N LEU A 485 0.94 -4.23 -6.24
CA LEU A 485 0.81 -5.56 -6.84
C LEU A 485 1.55 -5.70 -8.18
N SER A 486 1.57 -4.66 -9.03
CA SER A 486 2.33 -4.68 -10.29
C SER A 486 3.85 -4.69 -10.06
N SER A 487 4.34 -4.11 -8.96
CA SER A 487 5.78 -4.16 -8.62
C SER A 487 6.26 -5.56 -8.23
N ILE A 488 5.37 -6.43 -7.74
CA ILE A 488 5.71 -7.79 -7.31
C ILE A 488 5.70 -8.72 -8.53
N LYS A 489 6.88 -9.17 -8.97
CA LYS A 489 7.02 -10.00 -10.19
C LYS A 489 6.45 -11.41 -10.05
N ASP A 490 6.74 -12.09 -8.93
CA ASP A 490 6.31 -13.46 -8.68
C ASP A 490 4.78 -13.57 -8.51
N PRO A 491 4.06 -14.44 -9.26
CA PRO A 491 2.61 -14.56 -9.16
C PRO A 491 2.10 -15.02 -7.79
N ALA A 492 2.82 -15.91 -7.10
CA ALA A 492 2.42 -16.40 -5.79
C ALA A 492 2.56 -15.32 -4.72
N ALA A 493 3.69 -14.60 -4.70
CA ALA A 493 3.91 -13.42 -3.87
C ALA A 493 2.91 -12.31 -4.18
N ARG A 494 2.56 -12.07 -5.46
CA ARG A 494 1.54 -11.07 -5.82
C ARG A 494 0.17 -11.45 -5.27
N ARG A 495 -0.24 -12.72 -5.40
CA ARG A 495 -1.51 -13.22 -4.83
C ARG A 495 -1.50 -13.19 -3.30
N LEU A 496 -0.37 -13.51 -2.67
CA LEU A 496 -0.22 -13.42 -1.22
C LEU A 496 -0.28 -11.96 -0.73
N ALA A 497 0.33 -11.03 -1.46
CA ALA A 497 0.25 -9.60 -1.13
C ALA A 497 -1.17 -9.04 -1.28
N ASP A 498 -1.97 -9.56 -2.21
CA ASP A 498 -3.39 -9.20 -2.31
C ASP A 498 -4.20 -9.72 -1.10
N VAL A 499 -3.93 -10.95 -0.67
CA VAL A 499 -4.51 -11.54 0.55
C VAL A 499 -4.10 -10.81 1.83
N MET A 500 -2.83 -10.37 1.93
CA MET A 500 -2.27 -9.73 3.12
C MET A 500 -2.40 -8.20 3.12
N VAL A 501 -2.87 -7.58 2.03
CA VAL A 501 -2.82 -6.13 1.80
C VAL A 501 -1.40 -5.58 2.01
N GLY A 502 -0.44 -6.16 1.29
CA GLY A 502 0.96 -5.74 1.30
C GLY A 502 1.97 -6.89 1.31
N PRO A 503 3.27 -6.59 1.13
CA PRO A 503 4.35 -7.57 0.95
C PRO A 503 4.82 -8.28 2.25
N TRP A 504 3.98 -8.34 3.28
CA TRP A 504 4.30 -8.84 4.63
C TRP A 504 3.33 -9.94 5.08
N ASN A 505 3.86 -11.01 5.68
CA ASN A 505 3.06 -12.16 6.09
C ASN A 505 2.40 -11.91 7.45
N ARG A 506 1.10 -11.60 7.46
CA ARG A 506 0.32 -11.37 8.69
C ARG A 506 0.12 -12.63 9.55
N LEU A 507 0.50 -13.82 9.07
CA LEU A 507 0.52 -15.07 9.87
C LEU A 507 1.88 -15.33 10.55
N GLU A 508 2.92 -14.56 10.22
CA GLU A 508 4.30 -14.76 10.68
C GLU A 508 4.90 -13.39 11.07
N ASP A 509 4.31 -12.75 12.08
CA ASP A 509 4.76 -11.50 12.71
C ASP A 509 5.16 -10.37 11.73
N ASN A 510 4.40 -10.22 10.63
CA ASN A 510 4.63 -9.26 9.54
C ASN A 510 5.98 -9.43 8.79
N ALA A 511 6.56 -10.63 8.75
CA ALA A 511 7.79 -10.92 8.01
C ALA A 511 7.66 -10.62 6.50
N PRO A 512 8.63 -9.94 5.85
CA PRO A 512 8.57 -9.66 4.42
C PRO A 512 8.83 -10.93 3.59
N PHE A 513 7.93 -11.22 2.64
CA PHE A 513 8.07 -12.36 1.71
C PHE A 513 8.45 -11.96 0.28
N VAL A 514 8.58 -10.66 0.00
CA VAL A 514 8.99 -10.13 -1.31
C VAL A 514 10.47 -9.72 -1.25
N PRO A 515 11.35 -10.24 -2.13
CA PRO A 515 12.76 -9.87 -2.15
C PRO A 515 12.98 -8.36 -2.28
N GLY A 516 13.88 -7.80 -1.45
CA GLY A 516 14.19 -6.36 -1.42
C GLY A 516 13.21 -5.52 -0.59
N VAL A 517 12.12 -6.08 -0.07
CA VAL A 517 11.23 -5.40 0.87
C VAL A 517 11.77 -5.55 2.30
N GLY A 518 11.88 -4.43 3.02
CA GLY A 518 12.27 -4.41 4.44
C GLY A 518 11.12 -4.80 5.39
N PRO A 519 11.36 -4.78 6.72
CA PRO A 519 10.31 -5.03 7.70
C PRO A 519 9.15 -4.02 7.56
N LYS A 520 7.94 -4.44 7.94
CA LYS A 520 6.76 -3.57 7.97
C LYS A 520 7.03 -2.35 8.87
N PRO A 521 6.80 -1.11 8.41
CA PRO A 521 6.86 0.05 9.29
C PRO A 521 5.74 -0.04 10.34
N ALA A 522 6.07 0.10 11.63
CA ALA A 522 5.08 0.04 12.71
C ALA A 522 3.97 1.10 12.55
N GLY A 523 4.31 2.31 12.07
CA GLY A 523 3.34 3.36 11.73
C GLY A 523 2.69 3.21 10.36
N ALA A 524 2.78 2.03 9.74
CA ALA A 524 2.39 1.69 8.38
C ALA A 524 2.73 2.82 7.37
N ASN A 525 1.75 3.34 6.65
CA ASN A 525 1.85 4.56 5.86
C ASN A 525 1.05 5.73 6.50
N PHE A 526 0.61 5.62 7.75
CA PHE A 526 -0.07 6.71 8.47
C PHE A 526 0.87 7.89 8.76
N TYR A 527 2.15 7.60 8.99
CA TYR A 527 3.19 8.56 9.38
C TYR A 527 4.26 8.74 8.28
N PRO A 528 5.09 9.81 8.33
CA PRO A 528 6.17 9.99 7.38
C PRO A 528 7.27 8.93 7.57
N ARG A 529 7.79 8.36 6.47
CA ARG A 529 8.99 7.52 6.52
C ARG A 529 10.16 8.31 7.12
N GLY A 530 10.83 7.74 8.12
CA GLY A 530 11.92 8.42 8.84
C GLY A 530 11.44 9.54 9.80
N MET A 531 10.19 9.51 10.25
CA MET A 531 9.79 10.20 11.49
C MET A 531 10.28 9.39 12.70
N THR A 532 10.84 10.06 13.71
CA THR A 532 11.18 9.39 14.99
C THR A 532 10.04 9.50 15.98
N LYS A 533 10.00 8.63 17.01
CA LYS A 533 8.92 8.68 18.00
C LYS A 533 8.98 9.96 18.83
N GLU A 534 10.19 10.34 19.21
CA GLU A 534 10.51 11.53 20.01
C GLU A 534 10.20 12.82 19.24
N GLU A 535 10.28 12.81 17.91
CA GLU A 535 9.86 13.94 17.06
C GLU A 535 8.36 14.22 17.18
N PHE A 536 7.54 13.18 17.02
CA PHE A 536 6.10 13.27 17.19
C PHE A 536 5.71 13.59 18.64
N GLU A 537 6.36 12.96 19.61
CA GLU A 537 6.11 13.20 21.04
C GLU A 537 6.47 14.64 21.46
N ARG A 538 7.56 15.24 20.95
CA ARG A 538 7.86 16.68 21.17
C ARG A 538 6.76 17.60 20.65
N GLU A 539 6.22 17.32 19.46
CA GLU A 539 5.11 18.11 18.90
C GLU A 539 3.78 17.91 19.67
N VAL A 540 3.54 16.73 20.25
CA VAL A 540 2.40 16.47 21.14
C VAL A 540 2.58 17.13 22.52
N GLN A 541 3.80 17.15 23.06
CA GLN A 541 4.14 17.80 24.34
C GLN A 541 3.97 19.32 24.30
N ALA A 542 4.05 19.96 23.13
CA ALA A 542 3.72 21.37 22.95
C ALA A 542 2.22 21.69 23.20
N GLY A 543 1.36 20.67 23.20
CA GLY A 543 -0.04 20.77 23.66
C GLY A 543 -1.01 21.46 22.71
N GLY A 544 -2.18 21.79 23.25
CA GLY A 544 -3.27 22.45 22.54
C GLY A 544 -3.89 21.63 21.39
N THR A 545 -4.71 22.30 20.57
CA THR A 545 -5.48 21.67 19.49
C THR A 545 -4.61 21.00 18.42
N ARG A 546 -3.33 21.39 18.28
CA ARG A 546 -2.37 20.71 17.41
C ARG A 546 -2.03 19.31 17.93
N ALA A 547 -1.76 19.16 19.23
CA ALA A 547 -1.49 17.86 19.85
C ALA A 547 -2.69 16.91 19.72
N ASP A 548 -3.91 17.40 19.91
CA ASP A 548 -5.12 16.60 19.70
C ASP A 548 -5.34 16.24 18.23
N SER A 549 -5.01 17.14 17.30
CA SER A 549 -5.05 16.85 15.87
C SER A 549 -3.97 15.83 15.43
N LEU A 550 -2.79 15.84 16.06
CA LEU A 550 -1.73 14.84 15.87
C LEU A 550 -2.16 13.46 16.37
N LYS A 551 -2.81 13.37 17.53
CA LYS A 551 -3.36 12.14 18.12
C LYS A 551 -4.68 11.67 17.47
N SER A 552 -5.35 12.52 16.69
CA SER A 552 -6.68 12.22 16.10
C SER A 552 -6.66 10.94 15.27
N TRP A 553 -7.70 10.11 15.43
CA TRP A 553 -7.89 8.86 14.70
C TRP A 553 -7.97 9.08 13.19
N TYR A 554 -8.59 10.18 12.78
CA TYR A 554 -8.94 10.49 11.41
C TYR A 554 -7.94 11.45 10.76
N THR A 555 -6.64 11.34 11.04
CA THR A 555 -5.59 12.19 10.43
C THR A 555 -4.34 11.41 10.01
N MET A 556 -3.94 11.54 8.75
CA MET A 556 -2.63 11.08 8.27
C MET A 556 -1.57 12.15 8.55
N ILE A 557 -0.37 11.73 8.95
CA ILE A 557 0.75 12.62 9.24
C ILE A 557 1.74 12.58 8.07
N ARG A 558 2.09 13.76 7.55
CA ARG A 558 3.06 13.95 6.46
C ARG A 558 4.14 14.96 6.90
N ARG A 559 5.14 15.21 6.06
CA ARG A 559 6.04 16.37 6.25
C ARG A 559 5.55 17.52 5.37
N ASP A 560 5.60 18.75 5.89
CA ASP A 560 5.44 19.95 5.08
C ASP A 560 6.75 20.26 4.30
N PRO A 561 6.76 21.22 3.36
CA PRO A 561 7.98 21.58 2.62
C PRO A 561 9.14 22.15 3.48
N SER A 562 8.89 22.49 4.76
CA SER A 562 9.92 22.85 5.75
C SER A 562 10.40 21.67 6.59
N GLY A 563 9.90 20.46 6.31
CA GLY A 563 10.24 19.21 6.99
C GLY A 563 9.44 18.91 8.26
N ARG A 564 8.67 19.87 8.77
CA ARG A 564 7.87 19.74 10.02
C ARG A 564 6.67 18.81 9.81
N LEU A 565 6.06 18.31 10.88
CA LEU A 565 4.88 17.45 10.75
C LEU A 565 3.67 18.25 10.23
N SER A 566 2.94 17.64 9.30
CA SER A 566 1.73 18.16 8.68
C SER A 566 0.59 17.19 8.96
N ILE A 567 -0.58 17.72 9.33
CA ILE A 567 -1.72 16.95 9.81
C ILE A 567 -2.82 17.06 8.76
N ILE A 568 -3.20 15.94 8.14
CA ILE A 568 -4.17 15.90 7.05
C ILE A 568 -5.37 15.05 7.49
N PRO A 569 -6.56 15.63 7.70
CA PRO A 569 -7.78 14.89 8.05
C PRO A 569 -8.17 13.88 6.97
N TYR A 570 -8.76 12.73 7.30
CA TYR A 570 -9.09 11.66 6.34
C TYR A 570 -10.11 12.08 5.28
N SER A 571 -11.11 12.89 5.65
CA SER A 571 -12.04 13.57 4.72
C SER A 571 -11.33 14.43 3.68
N LYS A 572 -10.06 14.76 3.92
CA LYS A 572 -9.15 15.37 2.96
C LYS A 572 -8.20 14.33 2.35
N TYR A 573 -7.53 13.50 3.15
CA TYR A 573 -6.56 12.53 2.65
C TYR A 573 -7.12 11.62 1.54
N PHE A 574 -8.38 11.22 1.70
CA PHE A 574 -9.08 10.27 0.83
C PHE A 574 -10.34 10.89 0.20
N ALA A 575 -10.38 12.21 -0.04
CA ALA A 575 -11.63 12.91 -0.40
C ALA A 575 -12.31 12.34 -1.66
N VAL A 576 -11.56 11.85 -2.65
CA VAL A 576 -12.10 11.22 -3.87
C VAL A 576 -12.84 9.92 -3.53
N GLN A 577 -12.21 9.02 -2.77
CA GLN A 577 -12.81 7.76 -2.32
C GLN A 577 -13.99 8.03 -1.38
N ASN A 578 -13.84 8.96 -0.45
CA ASN A 578 -14.85 9.30 0.54
C ASN A 578 -16.10 9.92 -0.09
N GLU A 579 -15.99 10.80 -1.09
CA GLU A 579 -17.18 11.32 -1.82
C GLU A 579 -17.82 10.26 -2.72
N ARG A 580 -17.05 9.34 -3.32
CA ARG A 580 -17.63 8.20 -4.07
C ARG A 580 -18.44 7.30 -3.15
N ALA A 581 -17.85 6.86 -2.03
CA ALA A 581 -18.55 6.07 -1.02
C ALA A 581 -19.75 6.83 -0.45
N ALA A 582 -19.61 8.11 -0.11
CA ALA A 582 -20.71 8.94 0.38
C ALA A 582 -21.84 9.11 -0.65
N ALA A 583 -21.54 9.29 -1.94
CA ALA A 583 -22.56 9.34 -2.99
C ALA A 583 -23.34 8.02 -3.10
N LYS A 584 -22.65 6.88 -3.00
CA LYS A 584 -23.27 5.54 -2.99
C LYS A 584 -24.15 5.33 -1.74
N LEU A 585 -23.68 5.74 -0.57
CA LEU A 585 -24.44 5.71 0.69
C LEU A 585 -25.68 6.62 0.65
N ARG A 586 -25.57 7.84 0.09
CA ARG A 586 -26.70 8.77 -0.13
C ARG A 586 -27.74 8.13 -1.08
N ALA A 587 -27.29 7.48 -2.16
CA ALA A 587 -28.16 6.76 -3.09
C ALA A 587 -28.84 5.53 -2.44
N ALA A 588 -28.12 4.79 -1.59
CA ALA A 588 -28.71 3.70 -0.81
C ALA A 588 -29.72 4.21 0.22
N ALA A 589 -29.45 5.34 0.89
CA ALA A 589 -30.38 5.97 1.83
C ALA A 589 -31.71 6.37 1.17
N ALA A 590 -31.67 6.84 -0.09
CA ALA A 590 -32.88 7.15 -0.86
C ALA A 590 -33.77 5.92 -1.13
N LEU A 591 -33.20 4.71 -1.05
CA LEU A 591 -33.91 3.43 -1.17
C LEU A 591 -34.28 2.80 0.19
N ALA A 592 -33.65 3.24 1.29
CA ALA A 592 -33.78 2.62 2.61
C ALA A 592 -35.18 2.81 3.20
N GLU A 593 -35.94 1.72 3.35
CA GLU A 593 -37.33 1.73 3.83
C GLU A 593 -37.43 1.91 5.36
N ASP A 594 -36.48 1.40 6.15
CA ASP A 594 -36.41 1.71 7.59
C ASP A 594 -35.79 3.12 7.81
N PRO A 595 -36.44 4.00 8.59
CA PRO A 595 -35.95 5.37 8.83
C PRO A 595 -34.65 5.43 9.65
N GLY A 596 -34.36 4.42 10.49
CA GLY A 596 -33.10 4.33 11.21
C GLY A 596 -31.94 4.07 10.26
N LEU A 597 -32.08 3.08 9.37
CA LEU A 597 -31.11 2.80 8.32
C LEU A 597 -30.93 3.99 7.37
N ARG A 598 -32.02 4.65 6.97
CA ARG A 598 -31.97 5.88 6.15
C ARG A 598 -31.15 6.99 6.84
N ARG A 599 -31.45 7.29 8.11
CA ARG A 599 -30.74 8.31 8.90
C ARG A 599 -29.26 7.97 9.09
N TYR A 600 -28.96 6.71 9.40
CA TYR A 600 -27.59 6.24 9.57
C TYR A 600 -26.77 6.41 8.28
N LEU A 601 -27.27 5.92 7.14
CA LEU A 601 -26.58 6.04 5.84
C LEU A 601 -26.33 7.50 5.43
N GLN A 602 -27.28 8.41 5.70
CA GLN A 602 -27.11 9.85 5.46
C GLN A 602 -26.03 10.49 6.35
N LEU A 603 -26.02 10.15 7.64
CA LEU A 603 -25.01 10.65 8.57
C LEU A 603 -23.63 10.05 8.28
N LEU A 604 -23.53 8.78 7.90
CA LEU A 604 -22.26 8.14 7.55
C LEU A 604 -21.66 8.74 6.28
N ALA A 605 -22.50 9.00 5.27
CA ALA A 605 -22.12 9.76 4.07
C ALA A 605 -21.75 11.23 4.35
N THR A 606 -22.05 11.74 5.55
CA THR A 606 -21.61 13.06 6.01
C THR A 606 -20.30 12.92 6.80
N ALA A 607 -20.16 11.88 7.62
CA ALA A 607 -18.96 11.58 8.40
C ALA A 607 -17.71 11.37 7.51
N LEU A 608 -17.83 10.56 6.45
CA LEU A 608 -16.73 10.33 5.48
C LEU A 608 -16.13 11.62 4.91
N VAL A 609 -16.95 12.67 4.75
CA VAL A 609 -16.54 13.94 4.12
C VAL A 609 -16.35 15.07 5.13
N THR A 610 -16.39 14.78 6.44
CA THR A 610 -16.20 15.76 7.53
C THR A 610 -15.37 15.27 8.72
N ASP A 611 -14.99 13.99 8.75
CA ASP A 611 -14.37 13.27 9.87
C ASP A 611 -15.17 13.27 11.18
N ARG A 612 -16.49 13.49 11.10
CA ARG A 612 -17.41 13.52 12.25
C ARG A 612 -18.27 12.26 12.29
N TYR A 613 -17.70 11.16 12.77
CA TYR A 613 -18.36 9.84 12.84
C TYR A 613 -19.34 9.70 14.01
N ARG A 614 -19.09 10.32 15.18
CA ARG A 614 -19.95 10.21 16.37
C ARG A 614 -21.48 10.37 16.10
N PRO A 615 -21.97 11.30 15.27
CA PRO A 615 -23.39 11.37 14.91
C PRO A 615 -23.91 10.15 14.11
N SER A 616 -23.12 9.58 13.19
CA SER A 616 -23.49 8.33 12.50
C SER A 616 -23.43 7.14 13.43
N ASP A 617 -22.44 7.10 14.34
CA ASP A 617 -22.28 6.00 15.29
C ASP A 617 -23.47 5.95 16.27
N MET A 618 -23.87 7.10 16.81
CA MET A 618 -25.10 7.24 17.60
C MET A 618 -26.35 6.78 16.82
N ALA A 619 -26.45 7.12 15.54
CA ALA A 619 -27.58 6.69 14.70
C ALA A 619 -27.57 5.19 14.36
N TRP A 620 -26.39 4.59 14.25
CA TRP A 620 -26.22 3.14 14.10
C TRP A 620 -26.59 2.40 15.40
N MET A 621 -26.22 2.95 16.56
CA MET A 621 -26.68 2.46 17.86
C MET A 621 -28.21 2.54 18.02
N ASP A 622 -28.86 3.61 17.51
CA ASP A 622 -30.33 3.75 17.52
C ASP A 622 -31.04 2.75 16.56
N MET A 623 -30.36 2.29 15.51
CA MET A 623 -30.93 1.46 14.44
C MET A 623 -31.08 -0.02 14.85
N LYS A 624 -32.18 -0.39 15.50
CA LYS A 624 -32.41 -1.78 15.95
C LYS A 624 -33.13 -2.71 14.94
N ARG A 625 -34.05 -2.15 14.12
CA ARG A 625 -35.07 -2.91 13.34
C ARG A 625 -34.68 -3.30 11.92
N ASN A 626 -33.51 -2.87 11.47
CA ASN A 626 -33.02 -3.07 10.11
C ASN A 626 -32.80 -4.56 9.78
N ARG A 627 -33.00 -4.96 8.52
CA ARG A 627 -32.57 -6.28 8.00
C ARG A 627 -31.21 -6.20 7.35
N LEU A 628 -31.03 -5.20 6.48
CA LEU A 628 -29.74 -4.84 5.92
C LEU A 628 -28.96 -3.97 6.93
N ASP A 629 -27.69 -4.26 7.14
CA ASP A 629 -26.80 -3.50 8.01
C ASP A 629 -25.49 -3.22 7.26
N ILE A 630 -24.78 -2.17 7.66
CA ILE A 630 -23.47 -1.86 7.14
C ILE A 630 -22.62 -1.28 8.24
N VAL A 631 -21.37 -1.69 8.27
CA VAL A 631 -20.29 -1.06 9.03
C VAL A 631 -19.28 -0.63 7.97
N LEU A 632 -18.91 0.65 7.92
CA LEU A 632 -18.06 1.21 6.86
C LEU A 632 -17.36 2.48 7.36
N GLY A 633 -16.05 2.57 7.20
CA GLY A 633 -15.27 3.76 7.55
C GLY A 633 -13.91 3.45 8.19
N PRO A 634 -13.27 4.43 8.84
CA PRO A 634 -12.00 4.28 9.55
C PRO A 634 -12.23 3.87 11.03
N ILE A 635 -12.11 2.59 11.36
CA ILE A 635 -12.69 2.02 12.60
C ILE A 635 -11.65 1.54 13.61
N GLU A 636 -10.79 0.61 13.24
CA GLU A 636 -9.87 -0.10 14.14
C GLU A 636 -8.45 0.47 14.05
N SER A 637 -7.71 0.60 15.17
CA SER A 637 -6.36 1.21 15.16
C SER A 637 -5.19 0.22 15.18
N TYR A 638 -5.45 -1.09 15.07
CA TYR A 638 -4.42 -2.14 15.15
C TYR A 638 -3.34 -2.07 14.05
N GLU A 639 -3.59 -1.36 12.96
CA GLU A 639 -2.62 -1.17 11.87
C GLU A 639 -1.56 -0.08 12.19
N ASP A 640 -1.82 0.76 13.21
CA ASP A 640 -0.86 1.69 13.80
C ASP A 640 -0.16 1.03 14.99
N GLU A 641 0.80 0.16 14.70
CA GLU A 641 1.64 -0.52 15.68
C GLU A 641 2.66 0.44 16.36
N LEU A 642 2.73 1.72 15.95
CA LEU A 642 3.66 2.71 16.49
C LEU A 642 3.08 3.52 17.66
N PHE A 643 1.81 3.90 17.58
CA PHE A 643 1.10 4.65 18.62
C PHE A 643 -0.31 4.15 18.96
N GLY A 644 -0.94 3.32 18.10
CA GLY A 644 -2.33 2.89 18.25
C GLY A 644 -3.37 4.02 18.10
N TYR A 645 -2.98 5.16 17.54
CA TYR A 645 -3.85 6.33 17.37
C TYR A 645 -4.66 6.26 16.07
N LYS A 646 -4.11 5.75 14.98
CA LYS A 646 -4.72 5.93 13.64
C LYS A 646 -5.64 4.77 13.28
N THR A 647 -6.90 5.07 12.98
CA THR A 647 -7.86 4.05 12.58
C THR A 647 -7.74 3.74 11.09
N ALA A 648 -7.81 2.46 10.72
CA ALA A 648 -7.72 1.99 9.36
C ALA A 648 -9.13 1.77 8.77
N ALA A 649 -9.22 1.88 7.44
CA ALA A 649 -10.47 1.75 6.71
C ALA A 649 -10.90 0.29 6.57
N GLU A 650 -12.17 0.03 6.83
CA GLU A 650 -12.79 -1.28 6.63
C GLU A 650 -14.28 -1.16 6.32
N SER A 651 -14.86 -2.29 5.92
CA SER A 651 -16.27 -2.36 5.58
C SER A 651 -16.83 -3.78 5.70
N PHE A 652 -18.05 -3.90 6.24
CA PHE A 652 -18.89 -5.08 6.22
C PHE A 652 -20.27 -4.72 5.67
N VAL A 653 -20.72 -5.37 4.60
CA VAL A 653 -22.12 -5.33 4.13
C VAL A 653 -22.79 -6.60 4.65
N LEU A 654 -23.88 -6.46 5.41
CA LEU A 654 -24.43 -7.52 6.26
C LEU A 654 -25.95 -7.68 6.07
N VAL A 655 -26.46 -8.91 6.16
CA VAL A 655 -27.89 -9.20 6.35
C VAL A 655 -28.13 -9.86 7.70
N LYS A 656 -29.10 -9.37 8.45
CA LYS A 656 -29.37 -9.71 9.85
C LYS A 656 -30.19 -10.99 9.97
N ASP A 657 -29.64 -11.99 10.66
CA ASP A 657 -30.39 -13.20 11.04
C ASP A 657 -31.37 -12.85 12.16
N LEU A 658 -32.63 -12.61 11.78
CA LEU A 658 -33.69 -12.22 12.71
C LEU A 658 -34.08 -13.35 13.70
N THR A 659 -33.66 -14.59 13.48
CA THR A 659 -33.97 -15.71 14.38
C THR A 659 -32.90 -15.89 15.45
N TRP A 660 -31.63 -15.88 15.07
CA TRP A 660 -30.51 -15.86 16.01
C TRP A 660 -30.44 -14.55 16.80
N SER A 661 -30.70 -13.40 16.17
CA SER A 661 -30.73 -12.10 16.88
C SER A 661 -31.82 -12.05 17.96
N ARG A 662 -32.97 -12.71 17.74
CA ARG A 662 -34.02 -12.85 18.79
C ARG A 662 -33.58 -13.74 19.96
N ARG A 663 -32.82 -14.82 19.71
CA ARG A 663 -32.21 -15.64 20.77
C ARG A 663 -31.19 -14.83 21.58
N LEU A 664 -30.31 -14.11 20.89
CA LEU A 664 -29.30 -13.25 21.48
C LEU A 664 -29.89 -12.13 22.35
N ALA A 665 -30.92 -11.43 21.86
CA ALA A 665 -31.64 -10.43 22.65
C ALA A 665 -32.26 -11.02 23.92
N LYS A 666 -32.73 -12.28 23.91
CA LYS A 666 -33.18 -12.96 25.13
C LYS A 666 -32.00 -13.19 26.08
N TYR A 667 -30.89 -13.75 25.61
CA TYR A 667 -29.71 -13.99 26.45
C TYR A 667 -29.10 -12.71 27.04
N ALA A 668 -29.20 -11.57 26.35
CA ALA A 668 -28.78 -10.25 26.86
C ALA A 668 -29.49 -9.86 28.18
N THR A 669 -30.79 -10.16 28.30
CA THR A 669 -31.55 -9.93 29.55
C THR A 669 -31.08 -10.78 30.74
N MET A 670 -30.37 -11.88 30.46
CA MET A 670 -29.94 -12.85 31.47
C MET A 670 -28.53 -12.59 32.01
N LEU A 671 -27.75 -11.71 31.37
CA LEU A 671 -26.37 -11.40 31.76
C LEU A 671 -26.20 -11.02 33.25
N PRO A 672 -27.10 -10.24 33.90
CA PRO A 672 -26.98 -9.96 35.33
C PRO A 672 -27.12 -11.20 36.22
N ALA A 673 -27.89 -12.21 35.81
CA ALA A 673 -28.05 -13.47 36.53
C ALA A 673 -26.81 -14.37 36.33
N LEU A 674 -26.32 -14.47 35.08
CA LEU A 674 -25.12 -15.22 34.74
C LEU A 674 -23.88 -14.65 35.46
N GLN A 675 -23.77 -13.32 35.58
CA GLN A 675 -22.72 -12.64 36.35
C GLN A 675 -22.79 -12.96 37.87
N ARG A 676 -23.99 -13.04 38.48
CA ARG A 676 -24.12 -13.50 39.88
C ARG A 676 -23.80 -14.99 40.04
N GLY A 677 -23.91 -15.74 38.95
CA GLY A 677 -23.68 -17.17 38.88
C GLY A 677 -22.20 -17.60 38.83
N ILE A 678 -21.27 -16.74 38.41
CA ILE A 678 -19.87 -17.12 38.11
C ILE A 678 -19.16 -17.86 39.28
N PRO A 679 -18.25 -18.82 39.00
CA PRO A 679 -17.82 -19.85 39.98
C PRO A 679 -16.78 -19.41 41.05
N VAL A 680 -16.85 -18.15 41.47
CA VAL A 680 -15.98 -17.53 42.50
C VAL A 680 -16.77 -17.14 43.75
N PRO A 681 -16.12 -16.86 44.90
CA PRO A 681 -16.78 -16.30 46.08
C PRO A 681 -17.43 -14.93 45.78
N ASP A 682 -18.46 -14.55 46.53
CA ASP A 682 -19.25 -13.34 46.24
C ASP A 682 -18.46 -12.02 46.32
N ALA A 683 -17.33 -12.01 47.06
CA ALA A 683 -16.39 -10.89 47.09
C ALA A 683 -15.86 -10.48 45.71
N TYR A 684 -15.86 -11.41 44.74
CA TYR A 684 -15.42 -11.22 43.35
C TYR A 684 -16.57 -10.84 42.40
N LYS A 685 -17.84 -10.89 42.86
CA LYS A 685 -19.03 -10.69 42.01
C LYS A 685 -19.57 -9.25 42.07
N ARG A 686 -18.68 -8.27 42.27
CA ARG A 686 -19.05 -6.86 42.47
C ARG A 686 -19.62 -6.22 41.20
N GLU A 687 -19.08 -6.59 40.04
CA GLU A 687 -19.48 -6.07 38.73
C GLU A 687 -20.92 -6.49 38.37
N ARG A 688 -21.66 -5.60 37.69
CA ARG A 688 -23.02 -5.85 37.19
C ARG A 688 -23.13 -5.44 35.72
N PRO A 689 -23.22 -6.37 34.75
CA PRO A 689 -23.45 -6.01 33.35
C PRO A 689 -24.85 -5.42 33.19
N GLY A 690 -25.01 -4.50 32.22
CA GLY A 690 -26.31 -4.03 31.77
C GLY A 690 -27.07 -5.11 30.98
N THR A 691 -28.39 -4.96 30.91
CA THR A 691 -29.29 -5.81 30.10
C THR A 691 -29.29 -5.46 28.62
N ASP A 692 -28.86 -4.24 28.27
CA ASP A 692 -29.17 -3.59 26.99
C ASP A 692 -28.11 -3.87 25.92
N ALA A 693 -27.38 -4.99 26.05
CA ALA A 693 -26.32 -5.40 25.14
C ALA A 693 -26.91 -5.79 23.77
N ASP A 694 -26.62 -5.00 22.73
CA ASP A 694 -27.19 -5.17 21.38
C ASP A 694 -26.46 -6.27 20.59
N LEU A 695 -26.64 -7.51 21.07
CA LEU A 695 -26.12 -8.75 20.51
C LEU A 695 -27.00 -9.22 19.34
N ASN A 696 -26.40 -9.37 18.16
CA ASN A 696 -27.10 -9.76 16.94
C ASN A 696 -26.22 -10.67 16.07
N ALA A 697 -26.86 -11.48 15.22
CA ALA A 697 -26.20 -12.37 14.27
C ALA A 697 -26.49 -11.93 12.83
N TYR A 698 -25.50 -12.06 11.96
CA TYR A 698 -25.53 -11.60 10.58
C TYR A 698 -24.86 -12.60 9.64
N ASP A 699 -25.32 -12.67 8.41
CA ASP A 699 -24.55 -13.20 7.30
C ASP A 699 -23.86 -12.05 6.55
N VAL A 700 -22.56 -12.21 6.29
CA VAL A 700 -21.76 -11.26 5.53
C VAL A 700 -22.07 -11.43 4.04
N LEU A 701 -22.34 -10.32 3.35
CA LEU A 701 -22.51 -10.27 1.90
C LEU A 701 -21.23 -9.81 1.20
N TYR A 702 -20.47 -8.91 1.84
CA TYR A 702 -19.18 -8.42 1.35
C TYR A 702 -18.35 -7.86 2.52
N VAL A 703 -17.05 -8.09 2.54
CA VAL A 703 -16.10 -7.55 3.52
C VAL A 703 -14.84 -7.01 2.85
N SER A 704 -14.31 -5.87 3.32
CA SER A 704 -13.17 -5.19 2.69
C SER A 704 -12.39 -4.29 3.66
N GLY A 705 -11.27 -3.75 3.20
CA GLY A 705 -10.29 -3.05 4.04
C GLY A 705 -9.67 -3.97 5.09
N GLN A 706 -9.41 -3.44 6.29
CA GLN A 706 -8.72 -4.15 7.37
C GLN A 706 -9.36 -5.50 7.72
N ALA A 707 -10.69 -5.54 7.90
CA ALA A 707 -11.49 -6.74 8.14
C ALA A 707 -11.31 -7.92 7.15
N ASN A 708 -10.69 -7.71 5.99
CA ASN A 708 -10.43 -8.76 4.99
C ASN A 708 -8.93 -9.09 4.81
N ALA A 709 -8.02 -8.42 5.53
CA ALA A 709 -6.57 -8.60 5.37
C ALA A 709 -6.01 -9.78 6.18
N GLY A 710 -5.50 -10.80 5.49
CA GLY A 710 -4.99 -12.02 6.14
C GLY A 710 -6.11 -12.85 6.77
N VAL A 711 -6.11 -12.96 8.10
CA VAL A 711 -7.13 -13.69 8.89
C VAL A 711 -8.48 -12.97 8.79
N LYS A 712 -9.57 -13.73 8.66
CA LYS A 712 -10.93 -13.18 8.50
C LYS A 712 -11.65 -13.00 9.83
N THR A 713 -12.15 -11.79 10.07
CA THR A 713 -12.99 -11.44 11.23
C THR A 713 -14.25 -12.31 11.31
N ILE A 714 -14.68 -12.65 12.53
CA ILE A 714 -15.89 -13.46 12.80
C ILE A 714 -16.88 -12.82 13.79
N ALA A 715 -16.44 -11.83 14.54
CA ALA A 715 -17.29 -10.98 15.37
C ALA A 715 -16.70 -9.57 15.39
N ILE A 716 -17.54 -8.56 15.60
CA ILE A 716 -17.13 -7.16 15.83
C ILE A 716 -17.93 -6.57 16.99
N ASN A 717 -17.27 -5.78 17.83
CA ASN A 717 -17.84 -5.08 18.99
C ASN A 717 -17.58 -3.57 18.83
N LEU A 718 -18.60 -2.81 18.43
CA LEU A 718 -18.45 -1.43 17.95
C LEU A 718 -19.55 -0.51 18.50
N PRO A 719 -19.39 0.83 18.45
CA PRO A 719 -18.21 1.58 17.98
C PRO A 719 -17.11 1.67 19.02
N ASN A 720 -15.89 2.03 18.59
CA ASN A 720 -14.74 2.26 19.48
C ASN A 720 -14.81 3.59 20.26
N ASP A 721 -15.63 4.55 19.83
CA ASP A 721 -15.77 5.84 20.52
C ASP A 721 -16.41 5.68 21.91
N GLU A 722 -15.59 5.86 22.95
CA GLU A 722 -15.97 5.73 24.36
C GLU A 722 -17.18 6.62 24.73
N VAL A 723 -17.34 7.78 24.09
CA VAL A 723 -18.48 8.68 24.35
C VAL A 723 -19.78 8.11 23.79
N VAL A 724 -19.71 7.34 22.70
CA VAL A 724 -20.86 6.57 22.20
C VAL A 724 -21.13 5.39 23.11
N GLN A 725 -20.09 4.63 23.51
CA GLN A 725 -20.26 3.49 24.42
C GLN A 725 -20.89 3.88 25.76
N LEU A 726 -20.47 5.00 26.35
CA LEU A 726 -21.04 5.52 27.60
C LEU A 726 -22.50 6.01 27.48
N GLN A 727 -22.94 6.42 26.29
CA GLN A 727 -24.31 6.93 26.08
C GLN A 727 -25.28 5.91 25.48
N LYS A 728 -24.78 4.85 24.84
CA LYS A 728 -25.58 3.90 24.04
C LYS A 728 -25.20 2.43 24.19
N GLY A 729 -24.10 2.12 24.88
CA GLY A 729 -23.47 0.80 24.86
C GLY A 729 -22.75 0.51 23.55
N ALA A 730 -22.45 -0.76 23.31
CA ALA A 730 -21.85 -1.26 22.06
C ALA A 730 -22.75 -2.34 21.43
N ARG A 731 -22.66 -2.49 20.11
CA ARG A 731 -23.28 -3.59 19.35
C ARG A 731 -22.28 -4.71 19.17
N ARG A 732 -22.74 -5.96 19.31
CA ARG A 732 -21.92 -7.15 19.03
C ARG A 732 -22.53 -7.91 17.87
N LEU A 733 -21.85 -7.91 16.73
CA LEU A 733 -22.31 -8.50 15.49
C LEU A 733 -21.54 -9.80 15.24
N GLN A 734 -22.24 -10.93 15.29
CA GLN A 734 -21.70 -12.26 15.07
C GLN A 734 -21.83 -12.65 13.59
N LEU A 735 -20.73 -12.95 12.91
CA LEU A 735 -20.68 -13.15 11.45
C LEU A 735 -20.88 -14.63 11.11
N LYS A 736 -22.15 -15.07 11.14
CA LYS A 736 -22.60 -16.47 11.11
C LYS A 736 -22.04 -17.26 9.92
N ASN A 737 -22.16 -16.78 8.67
CA ASN A 737 -21.59 -17.48 7.51
C ASN A 737 -20.04 -17.49 7.48
N ALA A 738 -19.36 -16.47 8.03
CA ALA A 738 -17.91 -16.48 8.20
C ALA A 738 -17.46 -17.53 9.25
N VAL A 739 -18.17 -17.63 10.37
CA VAL A 739 -17.98 -18.71 11.36
C VAL A 739 -18.29 -20.08 10.73
N ARG A 740 -19.31 -20.18 9.88
CA ARG A 740 -19.67 -21.42 9.16
C ARG A 740 -18.57 -21.85 8.18
N ALA A 741 -17.97 -20.91 7.45
CA ALA A 741 -16.83 -21.17 6.56
C ALA A 741 -15.65 -21.79 7.33
N LYS A 742 -15.29 -21.21 8.49
CA LYS A 742 -14.25 -21.79 9.38
C LYS A 742 -14.67 -23.15 9.96
N PHE A 743 -15.94 -23.34 10.32
CA PHE A 743 -16.46 -24.61 10.81
C PHE A 743 -16.29 -25.74 9.78
N ASP A 744 -16.84 -25.57 8.57
CA ASP A 744 -16.85 -26.63 7.55
C ASP A 744 -15.45 -26.95 7.01
N ARG A 745 -14.58 -25.94 6.89
CA ARG A 745 -13.27 -26.08 6.22
C ARG A 745 -12.10 -26.32 7.16
N ILE A 746 -12.23 -26.03 8.45
CA ILE A 746 -11.14 -26.13 9.43
C ILE A 746 -11.58 -27.06 10.57
N LEU A 747 -12.67 -26.74 11.27
CA LEU A 747 -13.06 -27.47 12.48
C LEU A 747 -13.52 -28.91 12.19
N VAL A 748 -14.34 -29.11 11.16
CA VAL A 748 -14.83 -30.46 10.78
C VAL A 748 -13.69 -31.38 10.32
N PRO A 749 -12.73 -30.95 9.48
CA PRO A 749 -11.51 -31.72 9.21
C PRO A 749 -10.69 -32.04 10.46
N ILE A 750 -10.43 -31.06 11.34
CA ILE A 750 -9.72 -31.28 12.62
C ILE A 750 -10.45 -32.34 13.46
N ALA A 751 -11.77 -32.25 13.58
CA ALA A 751 -12.57 -33.18 14.36
C ALA A 751 -12.56 -34.60 13.77
N ARG A 752 -12.64 -34.75 12.44
CA ARG A 752 -12.56 -36.06 11.76
C ARG A 752 -11.25 -36.77 12.04
N GLU A 753 -10.14 -36.03 12.09
CA GLU A 753 -8.84 -36.57 12.49
C GLU A 753 -8.79 -36.86 14.00
N LEU A 754 -9.02 -35.86 14.85
CA LEU A 754 -8.63 -35.90 16.27
C LEU A 754 -9.73 -36.26 17.27
N ILE A 755 -11.03 -36.26 16.93
CA ILE A 755 -12.11 -36.60 17.88
C ILE A 755 -12.53 -38.07 17.72
N ALA A 756 -12.87 -38.73 18.84
CA ALA A 756 -13.39 -40.10 18.87
C ALA A 756 -14.66 -40.24 18.00
N SER A 757 -14.73 -41.30 17.20
CA SER A 757 -15.73 -41.41 16.11
C SER A 757 -17.20 -41.44 16.57
N ASP A 758 -17.47 -41.89 17.80
CA ASP A 758 -18.80 -41.87 18.43
C ASP A 758 -19.16 -40.51 19.05
N GLN A 759 -18.17 -39.66 19.35
CA GLN A 759 -18.40 -38.27 19.78
C GLN A 759 -18.39 -37.30 18.59
N LEU A 760 -17.82 -37.67 17.43
CA LEU A 760 -17.78 -36.84 16.23
C LEU A 760 -19.15 -36.25 15.79
N PRO A 761 -20.31 -36.95 15.89
CA PRO A 761 -21.62 -36.37 15.58
C PRO A 761 -22.02 -35.16 16.45
N ARG A 762 -21.36 -34.98 17.60
CA ARG A 762 -21.58 -33.85 18.53
C ARG A 762 -20.82 -32.58 18.13
N VAL A 763 -19.92 -32.66 17.14
CA VAL A 763 -19.25 -31.50 16.56
C VAL A 763 -20.21 -30.82 15.60
N THR A 764 -20.98 -29.85 16.10
CA THR A 764 -22.05 -29.18 15.34
C THR A 764 -21.78 -27.69 15.12
N PHE A 765 -22.29 -27.14 14.02
CA PHE A 765 -22.14 -25.71 13.72
C PHE A 765 -22.79 -24.85 14.80
N ASP A 766 -23.99 -25.22 15.24
CA ASP A 766 -24.72 -24.53 16.30
C ASP A 766 -23.91 -24.47 17.61
N ALA A 767 -23.26 -25.57 18.01
CA ALA A 767 -22.39 -25.61 19.18
C ALA A 767 -21.13 -24.74 19.00
N PHE A 768 -20.53 -24.72 17.81
CA PHE A 768 -19.35 -23.88 17.54
C PHE A 768 -19.71 -22.39 17.54
N PHE A 769 -20.80 -22.02 16.88
CA PHE A 769 -21.32 -20.66 16.85
C PHE A 769 -21.74 -20.20 18.24
N GLU A 770 -22.38 -21.07 19.04
CA GLU A 770 -22.71 -20.79 20.44
C GLU A 770 -21.46 -20.59 21.31
N ASN A 771 -20.40 -21.37 21.12
CA ASN A 771 -19.14 -21.19 21.85
C ASN A 771 -18.48 -19.83 21.53
N VAL A 772 -18.33 -19.49 20.24
CA VAL A 772 -17.78 -18.18 19.79
C VAL A 772 -18.64 -17.02 20.30
N MET A 773 -19.96 -17.14 20.17
CA MET A 773 -20.92 -16.13 20.61
C MET A 773 -20.88 -15.91 22.13
N PHE A 774 -20.66 -16.95 22.94
CA PHE A 774 -20.54 -16.80 24.39
C PHE A 774 -19.15 -16.41 24.90
N HIS A 775 -18.08 -16.63 24.13
CA HIS A 775 -16.77 -16.01 24.34
C HIS A 775 -16.89 -14.47 24.29
N GLU A 776 -17.48 -13.95 23.22
CA GLU A 776 -17.76 -12.52 23.00
C GLU A 776 -18.66 -11.90 24.09
N VAL A 777 -19.62 -12.66 24.59
CA VAL A 777 -20.43 -12.27 25.75
C VAL A 777 -19.59 -12.27 27.04
N ALA A 778 -18.75 -13.29 27.24
CA ALA A 778 -17.93 -13.47 28.44
C ALA A 778 -16.84 -12.39 28.59
N HIS A 779 -16.35 -11.76 27.51
CA HIS A 779 -15.56 -10.53 27.61
C HIS A 779 -16.31 -9.40 28.36
N GLY A 780 -17.64 -9.33 28.23
CA GLY A 780 -18.48 -8.39 28.98
C GLY A 780 -18.68 -8.74 30.46
N LEU A 781 -18.28 -9.93 30.91
CA LEU A 781 -18.49 -10.46 32.26
C LEU A 781 -17.17 -10.78 32.98
N GLY A 782 -17.28 -11.25 34.22
CA GLY A 782 -16.14 -11.52 35.11
C GLY A 782 -15.83 -10.31 35.99
N ILE A 783 -14.55 -10.01 36.17
CA ILE A 783 -14.07 -8.94 37.05
C ILE A 783 -13.34 -7.89 36.22
N LYS A 784 -13.58 -6.59 36.49
CA LYS A 784 -12.92 -5.48 35.77
C LYS A 784 -11.98 -4.69 36.66
N ASN A 785 -12.25 -4.65 37.97
CA ASN A 785 -11.44 -3.97 38.98
C ASN A 785 -10.89 -4.96 40.03
N THR A 786 -9.66 -4.74 40.51
CA THR A 786 -9.06 -5.58 41.54
C THR A 786 -9.78 -5.45 42.87
N LEU A 787 -9.85 -6.53 43.66
CA LEU A 787 -10.62 -6.59 44.91
C LEU A 787 -10.08 -5.64 45.98
N ASP A 788 -8.78 -5.34 45.91
CA ASP A 788 -8.05 -4.40 46.77
C ASP A 788 -8.19 -2.93 46.35
N GLY A 789 -8.88 -2.65 45.24
CA GLY A 789 -9.13 -1.30 44.74
C GLY A 789 -7.94 -0.61 44.07
N LYS A 790 -6.80 -1.28 43.86
CA LYS A 790 -5.60 -0.66 43.25
C LYS A 790 -5.73 -0.34 41.76
N GLY A 791 -6.75 -0.84 41.06
CA GLY A 791 -7.07 -0.42 39.70
C GLY A 791 -7.79 -1.48 38.88
N THR A 792 -7.68 -1.37 37.55
CA THR A 792 -8.26 -2.37 36.64
C THR A 792 -7.41 -3.62 36.55
N VAL A 793 -8.05 -4.76 36.25
CA VAL A 793 -7.37 -6.05 36.02
C VAL A 793 -6.30 -5.94 34.92
N ARG A 794 -6.56 -5.15 33.86
CA ARG A 794 -5.59 -4.88 32.80
C ARG A 794 -4.34 -4.14 33.30
N ALA A 795 -4.51 -3.15 34.17
CA ALA A 795 -3.39 -2.40 34.74
C ALA A 795 -2.52 -3.25 35.68
N ALA A 796 -3.14 -4.13 36.47
CA ALA A 796 -2.42 -5.05 37.36
C ALA A 796 -1.64 -6.12 36.58
N LEU A 797 -2.27 -6.76 35.58
CA LEU A 797 -1.72 -7.92 34.88
C LEU A 797 -0.85 -7.60 33.66
N LYS A 798 -0.83 -6.34 33.18
CA LYS A 798 0.10 -5.85 32.14
C LYS A 798 0.10 -6.74 30.88
N GLU A 799 1.26 -7.19 30.41
CA GLU A 799 1.41 -8.01 29.20
C GLU A 799 0.73 -9.40 29.33
N ARG A 800 0.48 -9.85 30.56
CA ARG A 800 -0.18 -11.14 30.86
C ARG A 800 -1.70 -11.05 30.77
N TYR A 801 -2.27 -9.84 30.74
CA TYR A 801 -3.71 -9.63 30.68
C TYR A 801 -4.35 -10.32 29.46
N GLY A 802 -3.76 -10.17 28.27
CA GLY A 802 -4.39 -10.57 26.99
C GLY A 802 -4.77 -12.04 26.96
N ALA A 803 -3.77 -12.93 27.01
CA ALA A 803 -4.00 -14.38 26.97
C ALA A 803 -4.82 -14.91 28.17
N LEU A 804 -4.83 -14.20 29.31
CA LEU A 804 -5.68 -14.56 30.43
C LEU A 804 -7.16 -14.17 30.20
N GLU A 805 -7.43 -13.00 29.62
CA GLU A 805 -8.79 -12.55 29.29
C GLU A 805 -9.40 -13.38 28.14
N GLU A 806 -8.60 -13.81 27.17
CA GLU A 806 -8.98 -14.81 26.15
C GLU A 806 -9.41 -16.14 26.81
N GLY A 807 -8.53 -16.71 27.66
CA GLY A 807 -8.80 -17.98 28.34
C GLY A 807 -9.97 -17.89 29.33
N LYS A 808 -10.19 -16.69 29.90
CA LYS A 808 -11.40 -16.38 30.67
C LYS A 808 -12.63 -16.43 29.76
N ALA A 809 -12.60 -15.76 28.61
CA ALA A 809 -13.74 -15.66 27.70
C ALA A 809 -14.16 -17.04 27.16
N ASP A 810 -13.21 -17.85 26.68
CA ASP A 810 -13.46 -19.21 26.19
C ASP A 810 -14.17 -20.09 27.25
N ILE A 811 -13.58 -20.20 28.44
CA ILE A 811 -14.04 -21.17 29.44
C ILE A 811 -15.26 -20.64 30.23
N LEU A 812 -15.34 -19.33 30.47
CA LEU A 812 -16.54 -18.71 31.06
C LEU A 812 -17.72 -18.74 30.07
N GLY A 813 -17.47 -18.71 28.76
CA GLY A 813 -18.49 -18.92 27.73
C GLY A 813 -19.17 -20.29 27.87
N LEU A 814 -18.39 -21.36 28.02
CA LEU A 814 -18.91 -22.71 28.33
C LEU A 814 -19.69 -22.76 29.66
N TYR A 815 -19.20 -22.04 30.68
CA TYR A 815 -19.88 -21.93 31.97
C TYR A 815 -21.28 -21.29 31.83
N MET A 816 -21.37 -20.20 31.06
CA MET A 816 -22.63 -19.49 30.78
C MET A 816 -23.60 -20.35 29.95
N LEU A 817 -23.11 -21.01 28.90
CA LEU A 817 -23.88 -21.99 28.12
C LEU A 817 -24.44 -23.10 29.02
N ARG A 818 -23.63 -23.64 29.94
CA ARG A 818 -24.10 -24.65 30.90
C ARG A 818 -25.21 -24.13 31.81
N GLN A 819 -25.14 -22.88 32.27
CA GLN A 819 -26.23 -22.29 33.08
C GLN A 819 -27.52 -22.14 32.28
N LEU A 820 -27.43 -21.64 31.05
CA LEU A 820 -28.60 -21.49 30.15
C LEU A 820 -29.21 -22.84 29.77
N ASN A 821 -28.37 -23.86 29.51
CA ASN A 821 -28.83 -25.22 29.26
C ASN A 821 -29.60 -25.80 30.45
N ALA A 822 -29.07 -25.64 31.68
CA ALA A 822 -29.75 -26.05 32.91
C ALA A 822 -31.04 -25.27 33.22
N GLN A 823 -31.23 -24.10 32.62
CA GLN A 823 -32.45 -23.28 32.69
C GLN A 823 -33.44 -23.57 31.55
N GLY A 824 -33.12 -24.50 30.62
CA GLY A 824 -33.94 -24.82 29.45
C GLY A 824 -33.81 -23.83 28.29
N GLU A 825 -32.96 -22.80 28.42
CA GLU A 825 -32.85 -21.66 27.49
C GLU A 825 -32.12 -21.96 26.18
N MET A 826 -31.61 -23.18 26.03
CA MET A 826 -31.06 -23.72 24.78
C MET A 826 -32.02 -24.72 24.11
N GLY A 827 -33.24 -24.88 24.63
CA GLY A 827 -34.20 -25.87 24.16
C GLY A 827 -33.71 -27.30 24.40
N LYS A 828 -33.95 -28.21 23.43
CA LYS A 828 -33.55 -29.63 23.51
C LYS A 828 -32.06 -29.90 23.24
N LYS A 829 -31.21 -28.87 23.12
CA LYS A 829 -29.77 -29.03 22.86
C LYS A 829 -29.04 -29.60 24.07
N SER A 830 -27.97 -30.36 23.82
CA SER A 830 -27.08 -30.84 24.87
C SER A 830 -25.84 -29.97 24.99
N ILE A 831 -25.49 -29.54 26.21
CA ILE A 831 -24.22 -28.86 26.51
C ILE A 831 -22.98 -29.72 26.18
N GLU A 832 -23.18 -31.04 26.08
CA GLU A 832 -22.16 -32.00 25.64
C GLU A 832 -21.63 -31.68 24.24
N ASP A 833 -22.48 -31.14 23.36
CA ASP A 833 -22.11 -30.81 21.98
C ASP A 833 -21.19 -29.57 21.97
N ASN A 834 -21.47 -28.58 22.82
CA ASN A 834 -20.56 -27.45 23.09
C ASN A 834 -19.20 -27.93 23.61
N TYR A 835 -19.16 -28.92 24.51
CA TYR A 835 -17.91 -29.45 25.06
C TYR A 835 -17.05 -30.22 24.04
N VAL A 836 -17.64 -31.11 23.23
CA VAL A 836 -16.89 -31.85 22.19
C VAL A 836 -16.44 -30.89 21.08
N THR A 837 -17.29 -29.94 20.69
CA THR A 837 -16.96 -28.90 19.70
C THR A 837 -15.88 -27.95 20.21
N PHE A 838 -15.86 -27.64 21.51
CA PHE A 838 -14.81 -26.83 22.13
C PHE A 838 -13.45 -27.54 22.08
N LEU A 839 -13.37 -28.82 22.46
CA LEU A 839 -12.12 -29.58 22.37
C LEU A 839 -11.58 -29.62 20.93
N ALA A 840 -12.45 -29.81 19.93
CA ALA A 840 -12.05 -29.70 18.52
C ALA A 840 -11.51 -28.29 18.17
N SER A 841 -12.03 -27.23 18.80
CA SER A 841 -11.56 -25.86 18.57
C SER A 841 -10.28 -25.51 19.34
N LEU A 842 -9.93 -26.22 20.42
CA LEU A 842 -8.61 -26.08 21.05
C LEU A 842 -7.51 -26.39 20.01
N PHE A 843 -7.63 -27.53 19.32
CA PHE A 843 -6.74 -27.93 18.23
C PHE A 843 -6.74 -26.97 17.02
N ARG A 844 -7.79 -26.16 16.84
CA ARG A 844 -7.81 -25.06 15.87
C ARG A 844 -6.97 -23.89 16.36
N SER A 845 -7.20 -23.42 17.58
CA SER A 845 -6.58 -22.20 18.13
C SER A 845 -5.09 -22.37 18.46
N VAL A 846 -4.64 -23.53 18.95
CA VAL A 846 -3.20 -23.76 19.27
C VAL A 846 -2.29 -23.70 18.03
N ARG A 847 -2.86 -23.81 16.81
CA ARG A 847 -2.13 -23.71 15.54
C ARG A 847 -1.78 -22.27 15.15
N PHE A 848 -2.27 -21.26 15.87
CA PHE A 848 -1.94 -19.85 15.63
C PHE A 848 -0.56 -19.45 16.18
N GLY A 849 0.11 -20.34 16.93
CA GLY A 849 1.48 -20.14 17.39
C GLY A 849 1.60 -19.39 18.72
N ALA A 850 2.83 -19.12 19.11
CA ALA A 850 3.15 -18.59 20.44
C ALA A 850 3.03 -17.06 20.56
N SER A 851 3.06 -16.30 19.45
CA SER A 851 2.88 -14.84 19.45
C SER A 851 1.41 -14.43 19.61
N ASP A 852 0.45 -15.28 19.21
CA ASP A 852 -0.98 -15.04 19.41
C ASP A 852 -1.43 -15.23 20.88
N ALA A 853 -2.27 -14.31 21.37
CA ALA A 853 -2.85 -14.36 22.71
C ALA A 853 -3.90 -15.47 22.85
N HIS A 854 -4.73 -15.67 21.82
CA HIS A 854 -5.80 -16.67 21.82
C HIS A 854 -5.21 -18.09 21.71
N GLY A 855 -4.15 -18.27 20.92
CA GLY A 855 -3.32 -19.48 20.87
C GLY A 855 -2.71 -19.84 22.23
N ARG A 856 -1.99 -18.91 22.88
CA ARG A 856 -1.45 -19.13 24.24
C ARG A 856 -2.53 -19.51 25.25
N ALA A 857 -3.66 -18.81 25.24
CA ALA A 857 -4.80 -19.10 26.09
C ALA A 857 -5.32 -20.53 25.92
N ASN A 858 -5.43 -20.98 24.67
CA ASN A 858 -5.95 -22.30 24.34
C ASN A 858 -4.95 -23.44 24.60
N VAL A 859 -3.63 -23.18 24.61
CA VAL A 859 -2.64 -24.15 25.16
C VAL A 859 -2.84 -24.33 26.66
N VAL A 860 -2.98 -23.23 27.42
CA VAL A 860 -3.27 -23.27 28.86
C VAL A 860 -4.57 -24.01 29.15
N ALA A 861 -5.63 -23.73 28.38
CA ALA A 861 -6.91 -24.42 28.51
C ALA A 861 -6.79 -25.92 28.21
N PHE A 862 -6.14 -26.30 27.11
CA PHE A 862 -5.93 -27.70 26.71
C PHE A 862 -5.21 -28.50 27.80
N ASN A 863 -4.04 -28.02 28.24
CA ASN A 863 -3.22 -28.71 29.24
C ASN A 863 -3.92 -28.79 30.60
N PHE A 864 -4.60 -27.72 31.04
CA PHE A 864 -5.35 -27.73 32.29
C PHE A 864 -6.51 -28.73 32.25
N LEU A 865 -7.30 -28.73 31.17
CA LEU A 865 -8.43 -29.66 30.98
C LEU A 865 -7.95 -31.12 30.92
N GLN A 866 -6.88 -31.40 30.14
CA GLN A 866 -6.26 -32.74 30.07
C GLN A 866 -5.82 -33.24 31.45
N ARG A 867 -5.12 -32.40 32.22
CA ARG A 867 -4.59 -32.76 33.55
C ARG A 867 -5.68 -32.97 34.61
N HIS A 868 -6.88 -32.42 34.41
CA HIS A 868 -8.08 -32.71 35.22
C HIS A 868 -8.91 -33.88 34.66
N GLY A 869 -8.43 -34.58 33.63
CA GLY A 869 -9.10 -35.72 33.02
C GLY A 869 -10.38 -35.36 32.26
N ALA A 870 -10.57 -34.10 31.86
CA ALA A 870 -11.72 -33.63 31.06
C ALA A 870 -11.81 -34.34 29.70
N PHE A 871 -10.69 -34.83 29.20
CA PHE A 871 -10.60 -35.68 28.03
C PHE A 871 -9.38 -36.61 28.16
N ALA A 872 -9.36 -37.67 27.36
CA ALA A 872 -8.23 -38.59 27.23
C ALA A 872 -7.94 -38.89 25.75
N ARG A 873 -6.66 -39.14 25.43
CA ARG A 873 -6.20 -39.59 24.11
C ARG A 873 -6.15 -41.12 24.07
N GLY A 874 -6.81 -41.72 23.10
CA GLY A 874 -6.79 -43.16 22.84
C GLY A 874 -5.51 -43.63 22.13
N ALA A 875 -5.33 -44.95 22.07
CA ALA A 875 -4.23 -45.58 21.32
C ALA A 875 -4.35 -45.37 19.80
N ASP A 876 -5.54 -45.04 19.31
CA ASP A 876 -5.84 -44.61 17.94
C ASP A 876 -5.43 -43.15 17.64
N GLY A 877 -4.91 -42.42 18.64
CA GLY A 877 -4.57 -41.01 18.52
C GLY A 877 -5.79 -40.09 18.40
N LYS A 878 -6.97 -40.51 18.87
CA LYS A 878 -8.17 -39.67 18.97
C LYS A 878 -8.48 -39.32 20.41
N TYR A 879 -9.13 -38.18 20.60
CA TYR A 879 -9.47 -37.62 21.90
C TYR A 879 -10.96 -37.83 22.18
N ARG A 880 -11.26 -38.28 23.41
CA ARG A 880 -12.61 -38.48 23.95
C ARG A 880 -12.81 -37.57 25.15
N VAL A 881 -13.89 -36.78 25.14
CA VAL A 881 -14.32 -35.96 26.28
C VAL A 881 -14.99 -36.84 27.34
N ASP A 882 -14.55 -36.71 28.60
CA ASP A 882 -15.29 -37.13 29.79
C ASP A 882 -16.19 -35.95 30.20
N LEU A 883 -17.50 -36.08 29.97
CA LEU A 883 -18.44 -34.97 30.05
C LEU A 883 -18.63 -34.48 31.50
N ALA A 884 -18.48 -35.36 32.49
CA ALA A 884 -18.58 -35.00 33.90
C ALA A 884 -17.31 -34.26 34.37
N ARG A 885 -16.13 -34.76 33.99
CA ARG A 885 -14.85 -34.12 34.32
C ARG A 885 -14.64 -32.81 33.53
N MET A 886 -15.08 -32.73 32.28
CA MET A 886 -15.04 -31.51 31.47
C MET A 886 -15.82 -30.37 32.10
N ARG A 887 -17.03 -30.65 32.63
CA ARG A 887 -17.78 -29.68 33.43
C ARG A 887 -16.98 -29.21 34.65
N ALA A 888 -16.46 -30.14 35.46
CA ALA A 888 -15.73 -29.81 36.68
C ALA A 888 -14.44 -29.03 36.41
N ALA A 889 -13.70 -29.40 35.36
CA ALA A 889 -12.47 -28.75 34.94
C ALA A 889 -12.72 -27.34 34.34
N SER A 890 -13.81 -27.16 33.58
CA SER A 890 -14.22 -25.85 33.06
C SER A 890 -14.65 -24.89 34.17
N ASP A 891 -15.47 -25.37 35.12
CA ASP A 891 -15.86 -24.60 36.31
C ASP A 891 -14.62 -24.24 37.18
N SER A 892 -13.66 -25.17 37.32
CA SER A 892 -12.38 -24.98 38.04
C SER A 892 -11.44 -23.97 37.37
N LEU A 893 -11.25 -24.07 36.05
CA LEU A 893 -10.40 -23.14 35.28
C LEU A 893 -11.00 -21.74 35.25
N SER A 894 -12.33 -21.62 35.05
CA SER A 894 -13.06 -20.35 35.21
C SER A 894 -12.75 -19.71 36.56
N ARG A 895 -12.81 -20.49 37.65
CA ARG A 895 -12.50 -20.01 39.00
C ARG A 895 -11.03 -19.59 39.15
N LYS A 896 -10.06 -20.41 38.69
CA LYS A 896 -8.63 -20.07 38.78
C LYS A 896 -8.32 -18.76 38.06
N ILE A 897 -8.84 -18.59 36.84
CA ILE A 897 -8.63 -17.37 36.04
C ILE A 897 -9.32 -16.16 36.68
N LEU A 898 -10.58 -16.26 37.09
CA LEU A 898 -11.30 -15.15 37.72
C LEU A 898 -10.66 -14.71 39.05
N VAL A 899 -10.18 -15.64 39.88
CA VAL A 899 -9.45 -15.28 41.12
C VAL A 899 -8.16 -14.53 40.79
N LEU A 900 -7.32 -15.06 39.88
CA LEU A 900 -6.10 -14.38 39.43
C LEU A 900 -6.35 -12.98 38.85
N GLN A 901 -7.46 -12.80 38.12
CA GLN A 901 -7.90 -11.49 37.65
C GLN A 901 -8.27 -10.57 38.81
N GLY A 902 -9.14 -11.03 39.72
CA GLY A 902 -9.65 -10.21 40.83
C GLY A 902 -8.59 -9.83 41.87
N ASP A 903 -7.64 -10.72 42.14
CA ASP A 903 -6.51 -10.44 43.05
C ASP A 903 -5.42 -9.60 42.39
N GLY A 904 -5.48 -9.41 41.06
CA GLY A 904 -4.45 -8.73 40.28
C GLY A 904 -3.12 -9.50 40.24
N ASP A 905 -3.16 -10.82 40.43
CA ASP A 905 -1.98 -11.65 40.70
C ASP A 905 -1.16 -11.95 39.43
N TYR A 906 -0.38 -10.94 39.04
CA TYR A 906 0.60 -11.02 37.97
C TYR A 906 1.60 -12.19 38.14
N ALA A 907 1.91 -12.59 39.37
CA ALA A 907 2.84 -13.68 39.66
C ALA A 907 2.20 -15.04 39.42
N GLY A 908 1.01 -15.29 39.97
CA GLY A 908 0.23 -16.52 39.77
C GLY A 908 -0.23 -16.73 38.34
N VAL A 909 -0.48 -15.66 37.56
CA VAL A 909 -0.70 -15.75 36.11
C VAL A 909 0.57 -16.21 35.39
N GLY A 910 1.73 -15.73 35.82
CA GLY A 910 3.03 -16.21 35.34
C GLY A 910 3.25 -17.69 35.67
N ALA A 911 2.94 -18.11 36.89
CA ALA A 911 3.02 -19.51 37.31
C ALA A 911 2.07 -20.41 36.51
N LEU A 912 0.81 -19.98 36.27
CA LEU A 912 -0.15 -20.70 35.43
C LEU A 912 0.38 -20.86 33.98
N ASN A 913 0.96 -19.81 33.40
CA ASN A 913 1.52 -19.89 32.05
C ASN A 913 2.81 -20.74 31.99
N ALA A 914 3.64 -20.73 33.04
CA ALA A 914 4.81 -21.60 33.12
C ALA A 914 4.43 -23.09 33.34
N GLU A 915 3.34 -23.34 34.07
CA GLU A 915 2.82 -24.69 34.35
C GLU A 915 2.05 -25.31 33.18
N MET A 916 1.30 -24.50 32.42
CA MET A 916 0.32 -24.99 31.43
C MET A 916 0.49 -24.39 30.02
N GLY A 917 1.34 -23.40 29.80
CA GLY A 917 1.45 -22.65 28.54
C GLY A 917 2.36 -23.25 27.48
N THR A 918 2.88 -24.47 27.69
CA THR A 918 3.81 -25.16 26.79
C THR A 918 3.10 -26.23 25.95
N ILE A 919 3.43 -26.33 24.67
CA ILE A 919 3.00 -27.44 23.81
C ILE A 919 3.93 -28.62 24.07
N ASP A 920 3.38 -29.77 24.50
CA ASP A 920 4.15 -30.99 24.70
C ASP A 920 4.40 -31.75 23.38
N ALA A 921 5.25 -32.78 23.42
CA ALA A 921 5.55 -33.58 22.23
C ALA A 921 4.33 -34.30 21.63
N THR A 922 3.31 -34.62 22.45
CA THR A 922 2.07 -35.25 22.02
C THR A 922 1.22 -34.29 21.19
N LEU A 923 0.96 -33.11 21.73
CA LEU A 923 0.19 -32.05 21.08
C LEU A 923 0.93 -31.50 19.86
N HIS A 924 2.27 -31.43 19.89
CA HIS A 924 3.08 -31.08 18.72
C HIS A 924 2.90 -32.10 17.59
N GLY A 925 3.03 -33.40 17.89
CA GLY A 925 2.84 -34.46 16.90
C GLY A 925 1.42 -34.51 16.31
N ASP A 926 0.39 -34.14 17.09
CA ASP A 926 -0.98 -34.01 16.57
C ASP A 926 -1.20 -32.72 15.77
N ILE A 927 -0.49 -31.61 16.07
CA ILE A 927 -0.45 -30.42 15.20
C ILE A 927 0.23 -30.75 13.86
N ASP A 928 1.35 -31.49 13.87
CA ASP A 928 2.02 -31.96 12.65
C ASP A 928 1.13 -32.91 11.85
N ARG A 929 0.37 -33.79 12.51
CA ARG A 929 -0.64 -34.65 11.87
C ARG A 929 -1.71 -33.83 11.14
N LEU A 930 -2.14 -32.70 11.71
CA LEU A 930 -3.04 -31.76 11.01
C LEU A 930 -2.34 -31.01 9.87
N LYS A 931 -1.05 -30.65 10.00
CA LYS A 931 -0.25 -30.03 8.92
C LYS A 931 -0.11 -30.99 7.73
N ALA A 932 0.22 -32.26 7.99
CA ALA A 932 0.36 -33.31 6.98
C ALA A 932 -0.95 -33.64 6.22
N LYS A 933 -2.11 -33.24 6.75
CA LYS A 933 -3.42 -33.35 6.10
C LYS A 933 -3.80 -32.11 5.27
N SER A 934 -2.92 -31.12 5.16
CA SER A 934 -3.15 -29.84 4.49
C SER A 934 -4.42 -29.12 4.94
N ILE A 935 -4.80 -29.27 6.21
CA ILE A 935 -5.98 -28.60 6.77
C ILE A 935 -5.65 -27.10 6.88
N PRO A 936 -6.46 -26.19 6.31
CA PRO A 936 -6.16 -24.77 6.32
C PRO A 936 -6.09 -24.18 7.74
N VAL A 937 -5.42 -23.04 7.87
CA VAL A 937 -5.40 -22.18 9.06
C VAL A 937 -6.58 -21.22 9.01
N ASP A 938 -6.92 -20.68 7.83
CA ASP A 938 -8.11 -19.84 7.64
C ASP A 938 -8.73 -19.92 6.22
N VAL A 939 -9.72 -19.07 5.94
CA VAL A 939 -10.46 -18.99 4.67
C VAL A 939 -10.21 -17.69 3.90
N LEU A 940 -10.41 -17.73 2.58
CA LEU A 940 -10.59 -16.54 1.73
C LEU A 940 -12.04 -16.51 1.25
N PHE A 941 -12.65 -15.33 1.17
CA PHE A 941 -14.00 -15.19 0.65
C PHE A 941 -13.97 -14.95 -0.86
N ASP A 942 -14.56 -15.87 -1.62
CA ASP A 942 -15.07 -15.58 -2.96
C ASP A 942 -16.41 -14.85 -2.78
N GLN A 943 -16.36 -13.53 -2.97
CA GLN A 943 -17.46 -12.59 -2.68
C GLN A 943 -17.77 -11.75 -3.93
N GLY A 944 -19.04 -11.81 -4.36
CA GLY A 944 -19.49 -11.26 -5.64
C GLY A 944 -19.74 -9.74 -5.66
N ARG A 945 -20.82 -9.36 -6.36
CA ARG A 945 -21.38 -8.01 -6.42
C ARG A 945 -22.90 -8.07 -6.55
#